data_AF-A0A0K3C8E4-F1
#
_entry.id   AF-A0A0K3C8E4-F1
#
_cell.length_a   1.000
_cell.length_b   1.000
_cell.length_c   1.000
_cell.angle_alpha   90.00
_cell.angle_beta   90.00
_cell.angle_gamma   90.00
#
_symmetry.space_group_name_H-M   'P 1'
#
loop_
_entity.id
_entity.type
_entity.pdbx_description
1 polymer ?
#
loop_
_entity_poly.entity_id
_entity_poly.type
_entity_poly.pdbx_seq_one_letter_code
_entity_poly.pdbx_strand_id
1 'polypeptide(L)'
;MSAFAVHLDRLLVQLRDLPSSSPPRLAHLTIRLERAYADLRAVGTPAPAELFIRIRSRLQELGEGLREARSAGVEAGGAVSWEQLDADTREVERDLVGLLERSAGTASTGGGHSRTPSADLPRRIPAPPQLPTSTPVHPPSHAAAPPRTSNATDPPATSPVRPVSPSIFNPAFLSYHLCIEASALIPEERSMGGMLREILFAPSDAPDALDRLRGRVAEQFKRAYFEPFEATLSSDTSTAAEKAKAWDGLWHDVKDAALPLAEMYLEVKEGEDSAKRFRQEAEAPLALAGQDGFDASAALARLESIVGVLKRYSVPRGEMVSAILDNIISAKSSSNPSRNLVDLVRQLLELVNKLEEDLRASHNRLMQNKSFLSDADIERVAQEQMRSKAHAEERRVISEVFGGTAGVVAVTRVWLSQEVGPDGPLGESTVLPKDLVANSLVEMLFKDQAVDFHNEQNCPPPIFFIPLFALVYLQNQFQALIVLACLATLVGSTPAPSCTSSISAPDNLTPFVERLWTILQSEIGPTALRRTPMAGDPSSNAPPSATRIANLADEVISHRRTMLVASGATLSSEEEARLRAGVERILRYEDPVYKLLKGRLKASVEAALVDFATQVPGGEAGAAGSSSAPSGLRTGRSSQNPPAPFAALRDVLSKLSPGPPPRTLQLQPAKGFERPAFLREKVEEVVRTRLIANVWEWMEESWSDVLS
;
A
#
# COMPACT_ATOMS: atom_id res chain seq x y z
N MET A 1 -36.24 -5.31 30.12
CA MET A 1 -34.98 -5.78 30.72
C MET A 1 -35.00 -7.30 30.74
N SER A 2 -33.98 -7.94 30.16
CA SER A 2 -33.93 -9.39 29.88
C SER A 2 -33.03 -10.16 30.86
N ALA A 3 -33.11 -11.51 30.84
CA ALA A 3 -32.23 -12.39 31.63
C ALA A 3 -30.75 -12.05 31.45
N PHE A 4 -30.33 -11.83 30.20
CA PHE A 4 -29.05 -11.23 29.79
C PHE A 4 -28.53 -10.13 30.74
N ALA A 5 -29.37 -9.17 31.09
CA ALA A 5 -28.97 -8.05 31.95
C ALA A 5 -28.67 -8.53 33.38
N VAL A 6 -29.51 -9.41 33.93
CA VAL A 6 -29.32 -9.99 35.27
C VAL A 6 -28.08 -10.88 35.33
N HIS A 7 -27.83 -11.68 34.28
CA HIS A 7 -26.64 -12.52 34.17
C HIS A 7 -25.36 -11.68 34.02
N LEU A 8 -25.39 -10.61 33.23
CA LEU A 8 -24.25 -9.70 33.06
C LEU A 8 -23.99 -8.84 34.32
N ASP A 9 -25.02 -8.35 35.01
CA ASP A 9 -24.87 -7.68 36.31
C ASP A 9 -24.23 -8.62 37.35
N ARG A 10 -24.70 -9.87 37.43
CA ARG A 10 -24.14 -10.90 38.32
C ARG A 10 -22.65 -11.16 37.99
N LEU A 11 -22.33 -11.38 36.72
CA LEU A 11 -20.96 -11.59 36.26
C LEU A 11 -20.05 -10.41 36.62
N LEU A 12 -20.51 -9.18 36.41
CA LEU A 12 -19.76 -7.96 36.75
C LEU A 12 -19.54 -7.80 38.27
N VAL A 13 -20.47 -8.25 39.12
CA VAL A 13 -20.23 -8.31 40.58
C VAL A 13 -19.14 -9.34 40.90
N GLN A 14 -19.25 -10.58 40.40
CA GLN A 14 -18.26 -11.63 40.64
C GLN A 14 -16.84 -11.25 40.15
N LEU A 15 -16.74 -10.48 39.07
CA LEU A 15 -15.47 -9.97 38.53
C LEU A 15 -14.87 -8.80 39.33
N ARG A 16 -15.70 -8.07 40.10
CA ARG A 16 -15.25 -7.00 41.01
C ARG A 16 -14.79 -7.54 42.36
N ASP A 17 -15.39 -8.64 42.80
CA ASP A 17 -15.04 -9.35 44.04
C ASP A 17 -13.76 -10.22 43.89
N LEU A 18 -13.15 -10.26 42.70
CA LEU A 18 -11.86 -10.91 42.46
C LEU A 18 -10.74 -10.29 43.31
N PRO A 19 -9.82 -11.09 43.87
CA PRO A 19 -8.75 -10.59 44.73
C PRO A 19 -7.75 -9.75 43.93
N SER A 20 -7.10 -8.79 44.59
CA SER A 20 -6.09 -7.91 43.97
C SER A 20 -4.81 -8.62 43.50
N SER A 21 -4.65 -9.90 43.82
CA SER A 21 -3.65 -10.81 43.26
C SER A 21 -4.01 -11.38 41.88
N SER A 22 -5.22 -11.12 41.37
CA SER A 22 -5.65 -11.56 40.04
C SER A 22 -4.81 -10.90 38.93
N PRO A 23 -4.58 -11.57 37.79
CA PRO A 23 -3.83 -10.99 36.68
C PRO A 23 -4.39 -9.62 36.24
N PRO A 24 -3.54 -8.57 36.06
CA PRO A 24 -4.01 -7.22 35.76
C PRO A 24 -4.78 -7.11 34.43
N ARG A 25 -4.57 -8.08 33.51
CA ARG A 25 -5.37 -8.23 32.29
C ARG A 25 -6.85 -8.41 32.59
N LEU A 26 -7.23 -9.18 33.63
CA LEU A 26 -8.65 -9.40 33.99
C LEU A 26 -9.30 -8.09 34.44
N ALA A 27 -8.67 -7.34 35.34
CA ALA A 27 -9.20 -6.05 35.81
C ALA A 27 -9.43 -5.06 34.63
N HIS A 28 -8.51 -5.03 33.66
CA HIS A 28 -8.67 -4.22 32.45
C HIS A 28 -9.86 -4.70 31.59
N LEU A 29 -10.02 -6.01 31.41
CA LEU A 29 -11.13 -6.59 30.63
C LEU A 29 -12.49 -6.35 31.29
N THR A 30 -12.59 -6.49 32.62
CA THR A 30 -13.80 -6.12 33.39
C THR A 30 -14.18 -4.65 33.14
N ILE A 31 -13.22 -3.72 33.21
CA ILE A 31 -13.48 -2.29 32.94
C ILE A 31 -13.95 -2.05 31.49
N ARG A 32 -13.45 -2.79 30.50
CA ARG A 32 -13.92 -2.70 29.10
C ARG A 32 -15.36 -3.23 28.95
N LEU A 33 -15.68 -4.35 29.62
CA LEU A 33 -17.03 -4.94 29.61
C LEU A 33 -18.04 -4.03 30.32
N GLU A 34 -17.69 -3.45 31.47
CA GLU A 34 -18.51 -2.47 32.19
C GLU A 34 -18.84 -1.25 31.32
N ARG A 35 -17.85 -0.69 30.62
CA ARG A 35 -18.06 0.45 29.71
C ARG A 35 -18.99 0.08 28.55
N ALA A 36 -18.77 -1.04 27.89
CA ALA A 36 -19.65 -1.51 26.80
C ALA A 36 -21.09 -1.78 27.27
N TYR A 37 -21.26 -2.23 28.52
CA TYR A 37 -22.59 -2.41 29.12
C TYR A 37 -23.24 -1.09 29.56
N ALA A 38 -22.45 -0.12 30.03
CA ALA A 38 -22.91 1.24 30.30
C ALA A 38 -23.37 1.96 29.03
N ASP A 39 -22.63 1.83 27.91
CA ASP A 39 -23.04 2.31 26.58
C ASP A 39 -24.43 1.77 26.21
N LEU A 40 -24.62 0.44 26.33
CA LEU A 40 -25.89 -0.23 26.02
C LEU A 40 -27.04 0.27 26.93
N ARG A 41 -26.78 0.42 28.23
CA ARG A 41 -27.76 0.95 29.20
C ARG A 41 -28.16 2.39 28.90
N ALA A 42 -27.21 3.23 28.47
CA ALA A 42 -27.47 4.64 28.17
C ALA A 42 -28.35 4.84 26.93
N VAL A 43 -28.25 3.95 25.93
CA VAL A 43 -29.12 3.99 24.73
C VAL A 43 -30.50 3.38 25.00
N GLY A 44 -30.60 2.40 25.91
CA GLY A 44 -31.88 1.76 26.27
C GLY A 44 -32.39 0.80 25.19
N THR A 45 -33.69 0.55 25.15
CA THR A 45 -34.32 -0.37 24.17
C THR A 45 -35.24 0.41 23.21
N PRO A 46 -35.09 0.28 21.88
CA PRO A 46 -34.15 -0.60 21.16
C PRO A 46 -32.71 -0.05 21.09
N ALA A 47 -31.73 -0.92 21.34
CA ALA A 47 -30.31 -0.59 21.16
C ALA A 47 -29.79 -1.06 19.78
N PRO A 48 -28.80 -0.36 19.18
CA PRO A 48 -28.11 -0.77 17.96
C PRO A 48 -27.41 -2.14 18.10
N ALA A 49 -27.35 -2.90 17.00
CA ALA A 49 -26.74 -4.23 16.95
C ALA A 49 -25.23 -4.19 17.29
N GLU A 50 -24.57 -3.09 16.94
CA GLU A 50 -23.16 -2.79 17.13
C GLU A 50 -22.76 -2.81 18.61
N LEU A 51 -23.65 -2.41 19.53
CA LEU A 51 -23.40 -2.45 20.98
C LEU A 51 -23.47 -3.87 21.52
N PHE A 52 -24.41 -4.68 21.03
CA PHE A 52 -24.48 -6.11 21.37
C PHE A 52 -23.26 -6.87 20.82
N ILE A 53 -22.81 -6.58 19.59
CA ILE A 53 -21.58 -7.14 19.00
C ILE A 53 -20.35 -6.71 19.81
N ARG A 54 -20.27 -5.43 20.23
CA ARG A 54 -19.18 -4.92 21.09
C ARG A 54 -19.12 -5.67 22.42
N ILE A 55 -20.25 -5.88 23.10
CA ILE A 55 -20.28 -6.65 24.35
C ILE A 55 -19.85 -8.10 24.12
N ARG A 56 -20.27 -8.73 23.01
CA ARG A 56 -19.87 -10.10 22.67
C ARG A 56 -18.35 -10.24 22.56
N SER A 57 -17.69 -9.32 21.86
CA SER A 57 -16.23 -9.25 21.78
C SER A 57 -15.58 -9.16 23.17
N ARG A 58 -16.09 -8.30 24.08
CA ARG A 58 -15.55 -8.18 25.45
C ARG A 58 -15.76 -9.43 26.30
N LEU A 59 -16.85 -10.17 26.11
CA LEU A 59 -17.07 -11.47 26.78
C LEU A 59 -16.12 -12.56 26.27
N GLN A 60 -15.78 -12.55 24.98
CA GLN A 60 -14.82 -13.49 24.39
C GLN A 60 -13.39 -13.20 24.87
N GLU A 61 -12.96 -11.94 24.87
CA GLU A 61 -11.67 -11.52 25.47
C GLU A 61 -11.58 -11.90 26.96
N LEU A 62 -12.68 -11.71 27.72
CA LEU A 62 -12.77 -12.13 29.12
C LEU A 62 -12.63 -13.66 29.27
N GLY A 63 -13.35 -14.44 28.46
CA GLY A 63 -13.25 -15.90 28.45
C GLY A 63 -11.87 -16.43 28.06
N GLU A 64 -11.04 -15.65 27.36
CA GLU A 64 -9.61 -15.93 27.19
C GLU A 64 -8.80 -15.59 28.43
N GLY A 65 -8.97 -14.39 28.99
CA GLY A 65 -8.27 -13.99 30.22
C GLY A 65 -8.54 -14.91 31.42
N LEU A 66 -9.75 -15.44 31.54
CA LEU A 66 -10.12 -16.42 32.58
C LEU A 66 -9.42 -17.77 32.37
N ARG A 67 -9.28 -18.23 31.12
CA ARG A 67 -8.53 -19.45 30.78
C ARG A 67 -7.02 -19.26 30.99
N GLU A 68 -6.47 -18.10 30.66
CA GLU A 68 -5.08 -17.72 30.93
C GLU A 68 -4.81 -17.71 32.44
N ALA A 69 -5.63 -17.02 33.24
CA ALA A 69 -5.51 -16.98 34.70
C ALA A 69 -5.57 -18.37 35.35
N ARG A 70 -6.49 -19.24 34.88
CA ARG A 70 -6.55 -20.65 35.28
C ARG A 70 -5.27 -21.41 34.91
N SER A 71 -4.73 -21.22 33.71
CA SER A 71 -3.51 -21.90 33.24
C SER A 71 -2.25 -21.47 33.99
N ALA A 72 -2.22 -20.24 34.51
CA ALA A 72 -1.15 -19.70 35.32
C ALA A 72 -1.14 -20.22 36.77
N GLY A 73 -2.10 -21.09 37.16
CA GLY A 73 -2.17 -21.67 38.50
C GLY A 73 -2.55 -20.67 39.61
N VAL A 74 -3.03 -19.48 39.26
CA VAL A 74 -3.55 -18.51 40.21
C VAL A 74 -4.88 -19.04 40.78
N GLU A 75 -5.02 -19.13 42.09
CA GLU A 75 -6.32 -19.47 42.70
C GLU A 75 -7.29 -18.28 42.62
N ALA A 76 -8.56 -18.56 42.30
CA ALA A 76 -9.64 -17.58 42.39
C ALA A 76 -9.99 -17.36 43.87
N GLY A 77 -9.17 -16.57 44.57
CA GLY A 77 -9.27 -16.35 46.01
C GLY A 77 -10.60 -15.71 46.41
N GLY A 78 -11.55 -16.51 46.90
CA GLY A 78 -12.89 -16.08 47.25
C GLY A 78 -13.89 -17.24 47.21
N ALA A 79 -15.18 -16.90 47.07
CA ALA A 79 -16.28 -17.88 47.01
C ALA A 79 -16.64 -18.34 45.59
N VAL A 80 -15.91 -17.91 44.57
CA VAL A 80 -16.22 -18.13 43.15
C VAL A 80 -15.02 -18.75 42.44
N SER A 81 -15.20 -19.90 41.78
CA SER A 81 -14.12 -20.55 41.02
C SER A 81 -13.98 -19.95 39.61
N TRP A 82 -12.80 -20.10 39.00
CA TRP A 82 -12.61 -19.77 37.58
C TRP A 82 -13.58 -20.52 36.66
N GLU A 83 -13.99 -21.74 37.03
CA GLU A 83 -14.96 -22.52 36.26
C GLU A 83 -16.37 -21.92 36.32
N GLN A 84 -16.76 -21.35 37.47
CA GLN A 84 -18.03 -20.63 37.59
C GLN A 84 -18.02 -19.34 36.77
N LEU A 85 -16.91 -18.57 36.79
CA LEU A 85 -16.77 -17.35 35.97
C LEU A 85 -16.78 -17.65 34.48
N ASP A 86 -16.12 -18.72 34.05
CA ASP A 86 -16.10 -19.19 32.65
C ASP A 86 -17.49 -19.71 32.20
N ALA A 87 -18.23 -20.39 33.08
CA ALA A 87 -19.60 -20.81 32.83
C ALA A 87 -20.59 -19.61 32.76
N ASP A 88 -20.51 -18.69 33.73
CA ASP A 88 -21.36 -17.49 33.79
C ASP A 88 -21.07 -16.56 32.58
N THR A 89 -19.81 -16.46 32.13
CA THR A 89 -19.44 -15.73 30.89
C THR A 89 -20.09 -16.35 29.65
N ARG A 90 -20.09 -17.69 29.52
CA ARG A 90 -20.77 -18.39 28.41
C ARG A 90 -22.29 -18.31 28.49
N GLU A 91 -22.88 -18.15 29.67
CA GLU A 91 -24.32 -17.89 29.83
C GLU A 91 -24.70 -16.54 29.23
N VAL A 92 -23.94 -15.48 29.56
CA VAL A 92 -24.17 -14.15 29.00
C VAL A 92 -23.97 -14.14 27.47
N GLU A 93 -22.97 -14.85 26.92
CA GLU A 93 -22.83 -14.94 25.46
C GLU A 93 -24.01 -15.66 24.79
N ARG A 94 -24.52 -16.77 25.36
CA ARG A 94 -25.70 -17.48 24.84
C ARG A 94 -26.93 -16.57 24.79
N ASP A 95 -27.21 -15.87 25.90
CA ASP A 95 -28.31 -14.91 26.00
C ASP A 95 -28.18 -13.76 24.97
N LEU A 96 -26.95 -13.29 24.74
CA LEU A 96 -26.62 -12.21 23.82
C LEU A 96 -26.80 -12.60 22.35
N VAL A 97 -26.38 -13.81 21.97
CA VAL A 97 -26.67 -14.38 20.63
C VAL A 97 -28.18 -14.49 20.42
N GLY A 98 -28.90 -15.03 21.41
CA GLY A 98 -30.36 -15.11 21.37
C GLY A 98 -31.07 -13.74 21.38
N LEU A 99 -30.41 -12.63 21.69
CA LEU A 99 -30.94 -11.27 21.50
C LEU A 99 -30.66 -10.75 20.08
N LEU A 100 -29.47 -10.99 19.54
CA LEU A 100 -29.09 -10.64 18.17
C LEU A 100 -29.95 -11.38 17.12
N GLU A 101 -30.21 -12.67 17.32
CA GLU A 101 -31.11 -13.45 16.44
C GLU A 101 -32.54 -12.90 16.46
N ARG A 102 -33.04 -12.49 17.64
CA ARG A 102 -34.38 -11.88 17.75
C ARG A 102 -34.44 -10.49 17.13
N SER A 103 -33.39 -9.66 17.23
CA SER A 103 -33.38 -8.34 16.59
C SER A 103 -33.23 -8.41 15.07
N ALA A 104 -32.51 -9.42 14.54
CA ALA A 104 -32.50 -9.72 13.11
C ALA A 104 -33.87 -10.27 12.63
N GLY A 105 -34.50 -11.14 13.41
CA GLY A 105 -35.80 -11.75 13.09
C GLY A 105 -36.95 -10.76 13.03
N THR A 106 -37.02 -9.78 13.95
CA THR A 106 -38.11 -8.78 13.96
C THR A 106 -38.05 -7.79 12.79
N ALA A 107 -36.91 -7.66 12.11
CA ALA A 107 -36.81 -6.88 10.88
C ALA A 107 -37.45 -7.58 9.66
N SER A 108 -37.73 -8.89 9.73
CA SER A 108 -38.16 -9.71 8.59
C SER A 108 -39.69 -9.79 8.44
N THR A 109 -40.45 -9.79 9.54
CA THR A 109 -41.90 -10.07 9.53
C THR A 109 -42.80 -8.84 9.36
N GLY A 110 -42.25 -7.63 9.23
CA GLY A 110 -42.99 -6.38 8.98
C GLY A 110 -43.51 -6.19 7.55
N GLY A 111 -43.85 -7.27 6.84
CA GLY A 111 -44.07 -7.32 5.38
C GLY A 111 -45.34 -6.67 4.83
N GLY A 112 -45.73 -5.47 5.30
CA GLY A 112 -46.85 -4.71 4.75
C GLY A 112 -46.58 -4.22 3.31
N HIS A 113 -47.24 -4.83 2.32
CA HIS A 113 -46.99 -4.55 0.89
C HIS A 113 -47.44 -3.15 0.43
N SER A 114 -46.57 -2.15 0.56
CA SER A 114 -46.63 -0.95 -0.29
C SER A 114 -45.81 -1.18 -1.55
N ARG A 115 -46.47 -1.36 -2.70
CA ARG A 115 -45.80 -1.50 -4.01
C ARG A 115 -45.59 -0.14 -4.67
N THR A 116 -44.54 0.58 -4.26
CA THR A 116 -43.96 1.64 -5.09
C THR A 116 -42.87 1.02 -6.01
N PRO A 117 -42.70 1.51 -7.25
CA PRO A 117 -41.60 1.07 -8.10
C PRO A 117 -40.29 1.68 -7.60
N SER A 118 -39.36 0.85 -7.11
CA SER A 118 -38.04 1.32 -6.68
C SER A 118 -37.27 1.94 -7.85
N ALA A 119 -36.83 3.18 -7.67
CA ALA A 119 -35.81 3.76 -8.52
C ALA A 119 -34.44 3.19 -8.12
N ASP A 120 -34.03 2.10 -8.78
CA ASP A 120 -32.63 1.69 -8.77
C ASP A 120 -31.75 2.84 -9.29
N LEU A 121 -30.58 3.06 -8.66
CA LEU A 121 -29.50 3.74 -9.39
C LEU A 121 -29.17 2.94 -10.66
N PRO A 122 -28.62 3.57 -11.71
CA PRO A 122 -28.11 2.89 -12.89
C PRO A 122 -26.90 1.99 -12.57
N ARG A 123 -27.16 0.86 -11.89
CA ARG A 123 -26.24 -0.25 -11.72
C ARG A 123 -26.01 -0.88 -13.08
N ARG A 124 -24.74 -0.89 -13.50
CA ARG A 124 -24.29 -1.32 -14.82
C ARG A 124 -24.34 -2.84 -14.98
N ILE A 125 -25.54 -3.40 -15.06
CA ILE A 125 -25.76 -4.79 -15.50
C ILE A 125 -25.82 -4.79 -17.04
N PRO A 126 -24.93 -5.52 -17.74
CA PRO A 126 -24.93 -5.55 -19.21
C PRO A 126 -26.03 -6.48 -19.74
N ALA A 127 -26.89 -5.96 -20.62
CA ALA A 127 -27.85 -6.76 -21.39
C ALA A 127 -28.19 -6.09 -22.74
N PRO A 128 -27.60 -6.55 -23.86
CA PRO A 128 -27.97 -6.08 -25.19
C PRO A 128 -29.03 -6.99 -25.83
N PRO A 129 -30.29 -6.53 -26.01
CA PRO A 129 -31.11 -7.06 -27.10
C PRO A 129 -30.52 -6.52 -28.41
N GLN A 130 -29.85 -7.37 -29.18
CA GLN A 130 -29.31 -7.00 -30.49
C GLN A 130 -30.46 -6.58 -31.43
N LEU A 131 -30.42 -5.34 -31.92
CA LEU A 131 -31.16 -4.94 -33.11
C LEU A 131 -30.27 -5.15 -34.34
N PRO A 132 -30.80 -5.65 -35.46
CA PRO A 132 -29.99 -6.12 -36.58
C PRO A 132 -29.31 -4.97 -37.33
N THR A 133 -28.02 -5.14 -37.60
CA THR A 133 -27.21 -4.20 -38.38
C THR A 133 -27.70 -4.11 -39.82
N SER A 134 -28.49 -3.08 -40.14
CA SER A 134 -28.85 -2.76 -41.52
C SER A 134 -27.63 -2.21 -42.28
N THR A 135 -27.14 -2.96 -43.25
CA THR A 135 -26.01 -2.55 -44.09
C THR A 135 -26.37 -1.38 -45.00
N PRO A 136 -25.66 -0.23 -44.94
CA PRO A 136 -25.86 0.85 -45.89
C PRO A 136 -25.21 0.49 -47.24
N VAL A 137 -26.05 0.27 -48.26
CA VAL A 137 -25.58 0.07 -49.64
C VAL A 137 -25.19 1.42 -50.24
N HIS A 138 -23.90 1.65 -50.46
CA HIS A 138 -23.42 2.77 -51.30
C HIS A 138 -23.26 2.34 -52.77
N PRO A 139 -23.60 3.22 -53.73
CA PRO A 139 -23.49 2.92 -55.16
C PRO A 139 -22.05 3.05 -55.68
N PRO A 140 -21.68 2.34 -56.77
CA PRO A 140 -20.36 2.47 -57.39
C PRO A 140 -20.24 3.80 -58.14
N SER A 141 -19.19 4.58 -57.83
CA SER A 141 -18.82 5.78 -58.58
C SER A 141 -17.45 5.58 -59.24
N HIS A 142 -17.43 5.50 -60.58
CA HIS A 142 -16.20 5.43 -61.36
C HIS A 142 -15.64 6.83 -61.60
N ALA A 143 -14.48 7.14 -61.03
CA ALA A 143 -13.63 8.25 -61.46
C ALA A 143 -12.15 7.85 -61.32
N ALA A 144 -11.41 7.85 -62.43
CA ALA A 144 -9.98 7.52 -62.42
C ALA A 144 -9.13 8.78 -62.15
N ALA A 145 -8.11 8.64 -61.31
CA ALA A 145 -7.11 9.67 -61.02
C ALA A 145 -5.70 9.04 -61.02
N PRO A 146 -4.63 9.80 -61.36
CA PRO A 146 -3.31 9.23 -61.65
C PRO A 146 -2.54 8.81 -60.39
N PRO A 147 -1.55 7.90 -60.52
CA PRO A 147 -0.80 7.36 -59.38
C PRO A 147 0.07 8.43 -58.72
N ARG A 148 -0.15 8.66 -57.41
CA ARG A 148 0.84 9.27 -56.52
C ARG A 148 1.80 8.20 -56.03
N THR A 149 3.10 8.41 -56.20
CA THR A 149 4.15 7.56 -55.62
C THR A 149 4.27 7.84 -54.12
N SER A 150 3.55 7.08 -53.30
CA SER A 150 3.63 7.16 -51.85
C SER A 150 4.66 6.18 -51.30
N ASN A 151 5.86 6.70 -50.97
CA ASN A 151 6.71 6.06 -49.95
C ASN A 151 6.10 6.34 -48.56
N ALA A 152 4.91 5.79 -48.32
CA ALA A 152 4.34 5.74 -46.99
C ALA A 152 4.93 4.50 -46.31
N THR A 153 5.79 4.72 -45.31
CA THR A 153 6.07 3.67 -44.33
C THR A 153 4.79 3.47 -43.54
N ASP A 154 4.08 2.36 -43.77
CA ASP A 154 2.89 2.04 -42.98
C ASP A 154 3.27 2.04 -41.48
N PRO A 155 2.49 2.70 -40.60
CA PRO A 155 2.77 2.67 -39.18
C PRO A 155 2.76 1.21 -38.71
N PRO A 156 3.74 0.78 -37.87
CA PRO A 156 3.89 -0.62 -37.52
C PRO A 156 2.60 -1.13 -36.89
N ALA A 157 1.97 -2.11 -37.56
CA ALA A 157 0.65 -2.60 -37.20
C ALA A 157 0.64 -3.02 -35.72
N THR A 158 -0.10 -2.28 -34.90
CA THR A 158 -0.16 -2.47 -33.45
C THR A 158 -0.84 -3.82 -33.17
N SER A 159 -0.02 -4.86 -32.98
CA SER A 159 -0.45 -6.19 -32.58
C SER A 159 -1.45 -6.08 -31.44
N PRO A 160 -2.67 -6.65 -31.56
CA PRO A 160 -3.70 -6.48 -30.55
C PRO A 160 -3.19 -6.98 -29.20
N VAL A 161 -3.32 -6.15 -28.17
CA VAL A 161 -2.81 -6.44 -26.82
C VAL A 161 -3.39 -7.77 -26.36
N ARG A 162 -2.51 -8.74 -26.10
CA ARG A 162 -2.90 -10.09 -25.71
C ARG A 162 -3.67 -10.02 -24.38
N PRO A 163 -4.84 -10.65 -24.24
CA PRO A 163 -5.64 -10.56 -23.01
C PRO A 163 -4.82 -11.07 -21.82
N VAL A 164 -4.54 -10.18 -20.88
CA VAL A 164 -3.71 -10.43 -19.70
C VAL A 164 -4.59 -10.99 -18.60
N SER A 165 -4.16 -12.09 -17.96
CA SER A 165 -4.87 -12.60 -16.78
C SER A 165 -4.66 -11.65 -15.60
N PRO A 166 -5.71 -11.10 -14.96
CA PRO A 166 -5.56 -10.20 -13.81
C PRO A 166 -4.73 -10.79 -12.66
N SER A 167 -4.68 -12.12 -12.57
CA SER A 167 -3.88 -12.85 -11.58
C SER A 167 -2.39 -12.53 -11.59
N ILE A 168 -1.82 -12.03 -12.70
CA ILE A 168 -0.40 -11.64 -12.77
C ILE A 168 -0.10 -10.39 -11.93
N PHE A 169 -1.08 -9.51 -11.75
CA PHE A 169 -0.93 -8.28 -10.97
C PHE A 169 -1.11 -8.48 -9.46
N ASN A 170 -1.65 -9.63 -9.03
CA ASN A 170 -1.96 -9.92 -7.63
C ASN A 170 -0.81 -9.63 -6.64
N PRO A 171 0.48 -9.96 -6.90
CA PRO A 171 1.57 -9.68 -5.96
C PRO A 171 1.78 -8.18 -5.76
N ALA A 172 1.98 -7.43 -6.86
CA ALA A 172 2.14 -5.98 -6.84
C ALA A 172 0.92 -5.26 -6.23
N PHE A 173 -0.29 -5.73 -6.55
CA PHE A 173 -1.54 -5.22 -6.02
C PHE A 173 -1.66 -5.39 -4.50
N LEU A 174 -1.28 -6.55 -3.96
CA LEU A 174 -1.22 -6.77 -2.52
C LEU A 174 -0.15 -5.91 -1.86
N SER A 175 1.04 -5.77 -2.47
CA SER A 175 2.09 -4.88 -1.97
C SER A 175 1.66 -3.41 -1.94
N TYR A 176 0.95 -2.93 -2.98
CA TYR A 176 0.35 -1.59 -3.03
C TYR A 176 -0.62 -1.35 -1.86
N HIS A 177 -1.63 -2.22 -1.69
CA HIS A 177 -2.60 -2.06 -0.61
C HIS A 177 -1.97 -2.21 0.78
N LEU A 178 -0.91 -3.00 0.94
CA LEU A 178 -0.15 -3.07 2.19
C LEU A 178 0.68 -1.82 2.49
N CYS A 179 1.06 -1.01 1.50
CA CYS A 179 1.75 0.26 1.71
C CYS A 179 0.78 1.42 1.97
N ILE A 180 -0.39 1.40 1.32
CA ILE A 180 -1.37 2.50 1.30
C ILE A 180 -2.49 2.34 2.33
N GLU A 181 -3.00 1.12 2.54
CA GLU A 181 -4.13 0.82 3.46
C GLU A 181 -3.77 -0.25 4.51
N ALA A 182 -2.52 -0.25 4.97
CA ALA A 182 -2.00 -1.17 6.00
C ALA A 182 -2.96 -1.33 7.20
N SER A 183 -3.51 -0.23 7.71
CA SER A 183 -4.45 -0.21 8.85
C SER A 183 -5.84 -0.79 8.57
N ALA A 184 -6.21 -1.03 7.31
CA ALA A 184 -7.44 -1.72 6.93
C ALA A 184 -7.22 -3.21 6.63
N LEU A 185 -5.99 -3.62 6.30
CA LEU A 185 -5.62 -5.01 6.05
C LEU A 185 -5.14 -5.76 7.30
N ILE A 186 -4.34 -5.10 8.15
CA ILE A 186 -3.79 -5.70 9.37
C ILE A 186 -4.90 -5.75 10.45
N PRO A 187 -5.08 -6.88 11.16
CA PRO A 187 -6.04 -6.98 12.26
C PRO A 187 -5.74 -5.96 13.37
N GLU A 188 -6.77 -5.36 13.99
CA GLU A 188 -6.64 -4.32 15.04
C GLU A 188 -5.76 -4.74 16.24
N GLU A 189 -5.61 -6.04 16.47
CA GLU A 189 -4.79 -6.64 17.52
C GLU A 189 -3.27 -6.58 17.25
N ARG A 190 -2.86 -6.37 15.99
CA ARG A 190 -1.45 -6.31 15.56
C ARG A 190 -1.14 -4.89 15.07
N SER A 191 -0.24 -4.18 15.76
CA SER A 191 0.28 -2.91 15.24
C SER A 191 1.11 -3.16 13.97
N MET A 192 1.10 -2.19 13.04
CA MET A 192 1.90 -2.29 11.81
C MET A 192 3.39 -2.37 12.16
N GLY A 193 3.92 -1.48 13.01
CA GLY A 193 5.26 -1.59 13.59
C GLY A 193 5.53 -2.86 14.42
N GLY A 194 4.51 -3.66 14.75
CA GLY A 194 4.65 -5.02 15.30
C GLY A 194 4.84 -6.06 14.21
N MET A 195 3.96 -6.08 13.20
CA MET A 195 4.05 -6.96 12.03
C MET A 195 5.28 -6.66 11.16
N LEU A 196 5.68 -5.40 11.03
CA LEU A 196 6.90 -4.96 10.37
C LEU A 196 8.15 -5.35 11.17
N ARG A 197 8.07 -5.40 12.51
CA ARG A 197 9.12 -6.05 13.32
C ARG A 197 9.16 -7.56 13.05
N GLU A 198 8.00 -8.20 12.89
CA GLU A 198 7.88 -9.62 12.50
C GLU A 198 8.20 -9.88 11.01
N ILE A 199 8.50 -8.86 10.19
CA ILE A 199 8.91 -9.02 8.78
C ILE A 199 10.38 -8.64 8.59
N LEU A 200 10.82 -7.48 9.10
CA LEU A 200 12.23 -7.08 9.08
C LEU A 200 13.11 -7.92 10.02
N PHE A 201 12.52 -8.43 11.11
CA PHE A 201 13.21 -9.21 12.14
C PHE A 201 12.53 -10.55 12.42
N ALA A 202 11.67 -11.03 11.52
CA ALA A 202 11.51 -12.46 11.41
C ALA A 202 12.86 -13.10 11.07
N PRO A 203 13.07 -14.35 11.47
CA PRO A 203 13.89 -15.26 10.70
C PRO A 203 13.21 -15.57 9.34
N SER A 204 13.06 -14.55 8.48
CA SER A 204 12.76 -14.72 7.04
C SER A 204 13.73 -15.76 6.52
N ASP A 205 13.29 -16.92 6.01
CA ASP A 205 13.98 -18.26 6.02
C ASP A 205 15.48 -18.30 5.63
N ALA A 206 16.02 -17.20 5.13
CA ALA A 206 17.42 -16.84 5.11
C ALA A 206 18.31 -17.18 6.34
N PRO A 207 17.91 -17.24 7.63
CA PRO A 207 18.79 -17.77 8.68
C PRO A 207 18.80 -19.30 8.72
N ASP A 208 17.76 -20.00 8.25
CA ASP A 208 17.88 -21.44 8.00
C ASP A 208 18.73 -21.67 6.74
N ALA A 209 18.66 -20.78 5.74
CA ALA A 209 19.61 -20.78 4.63
C ALA A 209 21.06 -20.41 5.07
N LEU A 210 21.25 -19.48 6.00
CA LEU A 210 22.56 -19.03 6.50
C LEU A 210 23.14 -19.99 7.55
N ASP A 211 22.35 -20.63 8.40
CA ASP A 211 22.85 -21.69 9.29
C ASP A 211 22.99 -23.03 8.53
N ARG A 212 22.29 -23.25 7.40
CA ARG A 212 22.69 -24.26 6.39
C ARG A 212 23.94 -23.86 5.62
N LEU A 213 24.13 -22.59 5.25
CA LEU A 213 25.34 -22.09 4.59
C LEU A 213 26.53 -22.21 5.54
N ARG A 214 26.38 -21.81 6.80
CA ARG A 214 27.35 -21.97 7.88
C ARG A 214 27.55 -23.43 8.27
N GLY A 215 26.52 -24.27 8.16
CA GLY A 215 26.62 -25.72 8.28
C GLY A 215 27.50 -26.31 7.17
N ARG A 216 27.23 -25.96 5.90
CA ARG A 216 28.06 -26.29 4.72
C ARG A 216 29.49 -25.78 4.89
N VAL A 217 29.67 -24.48 5.12
CA VAL A 217 30.96 -23.80 5.28
C VAL A 217 31.73 -24.39 6.47
N ALA A 218 31.09 -24.68 7.61
CA ALA A 218 31.76 -25.33 8.73
C ALA A 218 32.04 -26.82 8.49
N GLU A 219 31.26 -27.57 7.71
CA GLU A 219 31.63 -28.92 7.25
C GLU A 219 32.80 -28.87 6.25
N GLN A 220 32.78 -27.95 5.29
CA GLN A 220 33.84 -27.74 4.28
C GLN A 220 35.16 -27.30 4.94
N PHE A 221 35.13 -26.35 5.88
CA PHE A 221 36.29 -25.95 6.68
C PHE A 221 36.79 -27.07 7.61
N LYS A 222 35.92 -27.98 8.10
CA LYS A 222 36.31 -29.08 9.00
C LYS A 222 36.72 -30.37 8.29
N ARG A 223 36.47 -30.53 7.00
CA ARG A 223 36.91 -31.68 6.20
C ARG A 223 37.97 -31.28 5.17
N ALA A 224 39.24 -31.37 5.53
CA ALA A 224 40.37 -31.82 4.69
C ALA A 224 40.55 -31.32 3.22
N TYR A 225 39.82 -30.30 2.75
CA TYR A 225 39.68 -30.04 1.30
C TYR A 225 40.73 -29.10 0.70
N PHE A 226 41.40 -28.26 1.50
CA PHE A 226 42.42 -27.35 0.96
C PHE A 226 43.70 -28.06 0.51
N GLU A 227 44.06 -29.21 1.09
CA GLU A 227 45.25 -29.98 0.70
C GLU A 227 45.17 -30.49 -0.76
N PRO A 228 44.07 -31.12 -1.23
CA PRO A 228 43.87 -31.41 -2.65
C PRO A 228 44.05 -30.21 -3.59
N PHE A 229 43.54 -29.03 -3.21
CA PHE A 229 43.68 -27.84 -4.05
C PHE A 229 45.11 -27.27 -4.02
N GLU A 230 45.76 -27.21 -2.85
CA GLU A 230 47.16 -26.78 -2.71
C GLU A 230 48.10 -27.70 -3.47
N ALA A 231 47.90 -29.03 -3.37
CA ALA A 231 48.65 -30.01 -4.14
C ALA A 231 48.45 -29.83 -5.66
N THR A 232 47.20 -29.67 -6.13
CA THR A 232 46.92 -29.51 -7.56
C THR A 232 47.47 -28.18 -8.12
N LEU A 233 47.29 -27.07 -7.40
CA LEU A 233 47.74 -25.74 -7.85
C LEU A 233 49.25 -25.57 -7.75
N SER A 234 49.89 -26.14 -6.72
CA SER A 234 51.33 -26.02 -6.46
C SER A 234 52.18 -27.12 -7.11
N SER A 235 51.60 -28.23 -7.59
CA SER A 235 52.37 -29.27 -8.29
C SER A 235 52.76 -28.83 -9.70
N ASP A 236 54.04 -28.98 -10.04
CA ASP A 236 54.55 -28.80 -11.40
C ASP A 236 54.07 -29.91 -12.37
N THR A 237 53.51 -31.02 -11.85
CA THR A 237 53.00 -32.13 -12.66
C THR A 237 51.53 -31.97 -13.07
N SER A 238 50.77 -31.07 -12.43
CA SER A 238 49.35 -30.88 -12.72
C SER A 238 49.15 -29.95 -13.93
N THR A 239 48.30 -30.37 -14.86
CA THR A 239 48.02 -29.64 -16.10
C THR A 239 47.27 -28.33 -15.84
N ALA A 240 47.36 -27.39 -16.78
CA ALA A 240 46.64 -26.11 -16.70
C ALA A 240 45.11 -26.30 -16.58
N ALA A 241 44.54 -27.36 -17.18
CA ALA A 241 43.12 -27.70 -17.06
C ALA A 241 42.75 -28.23 -15.67
N GLU A 242 43.61 -29.03 -15.03
CA GLU A 242 43.41 -29.47 -13.64
C GLU A 242 43.55 -28.30 -12.66
N LYS A 243 44.51 -27.39 -12.89
CA LYS A 243 44.67 -26.17 -12.10
C LYS A 243 43.49 -25.20 -12.26
N ALA A 244 42.99 -25.00 -13.48
CA ALA A 244 41.77 -24.23 -13.73
C ALA A 244 40.56 -24.83 -13.00
N LYS A 245 40.33 -26.15 -13.12
CA LYS A 245 39.24 -26.85 -12.42
C LYS A 245 39.38 -26.80 -10.89
N ALA A 246 40.60 -26.87 -10.36
CA ALA A 246 40.87 -26.71 -8.93
C ALA A 246 40.56 -25.29 -8.46
N TRP A 247 40.90 -24.28 -9.27
CA TRP A 247 40.51 -22.90 -9.01
C TRP A 247 38.99 -22.70 -9.08
N ASP A 248 38.30 -23.23 -10.09
CA ASP A 248 36.85 -23.04 -10.24
C ASP A 248 36.06 -23.55 -9.03
N GLY A 249 36.54 -24.61 -8.37
CA GLY A 249 36.03 -25.09 -7.09
C GLY A 249 36.24 -24.08 -5.95
N LEU A 250 37.50 -23.65 -5.72
CA LEU A 250 37.81 -22.61 -4.73
C LEU A 250 37.08 -21.29 -4.99
N TRP A 251 36.89 -20.92 -6.26
CA TRP A 251 36.18 -19.72 -6.66
C TRP A 251 34.68 -19.82 -6.39
N HIS A 252 34.08 -21.00 -6.55
CA HIS A 252 32.68 -21.23 -6.15
C HIS A 252 32.50 -21.06 -4.63
N ASP A 253 33.42 -21.58 -3.81
CA ASP A 253 33.39 -21.39 -2.36
C ASP A 253 33.57 -19.91 -1.96
N VAL A 254 34.48 -19.18 -2.63
CA VAL A 254 34.64 -17.72 -2.44
C VAL A 254 33.40 -16.94 -2.89
N LYS A 255 32.78 -17.30 -4.01
CA LYS A 255 31.52 -16.71 -4.48
C LYS A 255 30.42 -16.88 -3.43
N ASP A 256 30.10 -18.12 -3.05
CA ASP A 256 28.99 -18.45 -2.15
C ASP A 256 29.11 -17.75 -0.80
N ALA A 257 30.33 -17.54 -0.30
CA ALA A 257 30.59 -16.85 0.96
C ALA A 257 30.66 -15.31 0.83
N ALA A 258 31.35 -14.78 -0.19
CA ALA A 258 31.69 -13.36 -0.25
C ALA A 258 30.70 -12.50 -1.06
N LEU A 259 30.06 -13.04 -2.10
CA LEU A 259 29.12 -12.27 -2.93
C LEU A 259 27.91 -11.75 -2.13
N PRO A 260 27.21 -12.56 -1.30
CA PRO A 260 26.04 -12.07 -0.57
C PRO A 260 26.34 -10.86 0.33
N LEU A 261 27.52 -10.82 0.97
CA LEU A 261 27.94 -9.69 1.80
C LEU A 261 28.31 -8.45 0.97
N ALA A 262 29.02 -8.65 -0.13
CA ALA A 262 29.46 -7.57 -1.01
C ALA A 262 28.30 -6.96 -1.82
N GLU A 263 27.35 -7.78 -2.28
CA GLU A 263 26.13 -7.35 -2.97
C GLU A 263 25.22 -6.56 -2.04
N MET A 264 24.91 -7.09 -0.85
CA MET A 264 24.13 -6.38 0.18
C MET A 264 24.76 -5.03 0.54
N TYR A 265 26.09 -4.94 0.58
CA TYR A 265 26.77 -3.66 0.75
C TYR A 265 26.58 -2.73 -0.45
N LEU A 266 26.90 -3.18 -1.66
CA LEU A 266 26.82 -2.36 -2.87
C LEU A 266 25.39 -1.89 -3.15
N GLU A 267 24.38 -2.71 -2.91
CA GLU A 267 22.97 -2.37 -3.05
C GLU A 267 22.59 -1.19 -2.14
N VAL A 268 22.95 -1.28 -0.85
CA VAL A 268 22.64 -0.26 0.17
C VAL A 268 23.48 1.02 0.00
N LYS A 269 24.72 0.91 -0.48
CA LYS A 269 25.71 2.00 -0.46
C LYS A 269 25.99 2.65 -1.82
N GLU A 270 25.84 1.90 -2.91
CA GLU A 270 26.16 2.29 -4.29
C GLU A 270 25.00 1.98 -5.29
N GLY A 271 23.87 1.44 -4.80
CA GLY A 271 22.66 1.13 -5.56
C GLY A 271 22.61 -0.30 -6.14
N GLU A 272 21.39 -0.79 -6.39
CA GLU A 272 21.14 -2.14 -6.91
C GLU A 272 21.88 -2.42 -8.24
N ASP A 273 22.00 -1.42 -9.11
CA ASP A 273 22.79 -1.50 -10.34
C ASP A 273 24.28 -1.76 -10.10
N SER A 274 24.85 -1.20 -9.04
CA SER A 274 26.26 -1.41 -8.67
C SER A 274 26.46 -2.82 -8.11
N ALA A 275 25.50 -3.34 -7.33
CA ALA A 275 25.49 -4.74 -6.91
C ALA A 275 25.34 -5.71 -8.11
N LYS A 276 24.42 -5.43 -9.04
CA LYS A 276 24.22 -6.21 -10.28
C LYS A 276 25.48 -6.26 -11.14
N ARG A 277 26.16 -5.11 -11.34
CA ARG A 277 27.42 -5.03 -12.09
C ARG A 277 28.54 -5.83 -11.41
N PHE A 278 28.68 -5.71 -10.09
CA PHE A 278 29.69 -6.47 -9.34
C PHE A 278 29.41 -7.99 -9.35
N ARG A 279 28.14 -8.40 -9.21
CA ARG A 279 27.74 -9.81 -9.42
C ARG A 279 28.19 -10.27 -10.81
N GLN A 280 27.80 -9.56 -11.86
CA GLN A 280 28.20 -9.89 -13.24
C GLN A 280 29.73 -9.94 -13.42
N GLU A 281 30.49 -9.03 -12.81
CA GLU A 281 31.97 -9.03 -12.85
C GLU A 281 32.57 -10.26 -12.15
N ALA A 282 32.02 -10.67 -11.00
CA ALA A 282 32.47 -11.84 -10.23
C ALA A 282 32.03 -13.18 -10.84
N GLU A 283 30.90 -13.19 -11.54
CA GLU A 283 30.33 -14.37 -12.21
C GLU A 283 30.86 -14.60 -13.63
N ALA A 284 31.32 -13.56 -14.34
CA ALA A 284 31.86 -13.69 -15.69
C ALA A 284 33.03 -14.71 -15.73
N PRO A 285 33.09 -15.66 -16.68
CA PRO A 285 34.12 -16.70 -16.70
C PRO A 285 35.52 -16.10 -16.92
N LEU A 286 36.52 -16.59 -16.19
CA LEU A 286 37.93 -16.23 -16.39
C LEU A 286 38.59 -17.22 -17.36
N ALA A 287 39.29 -16.71 -18.38
CA ALA A 287 40.08 -17.51 -19.30
C ALA A 287 41.45 -17.88 -18.70
N LEU A 288 41.45 -18.69 -17.63
CA LEU A 288 42.66 -19.02 -16.85
C LEU A 288 43.60 -20.02 -17.52
N ALA A 289 43.15 -20.73 -18.56
CA ALA A 289 43.97 -21.62 -19.36
C ALA A 289 44.52 -20.86 -20.58
N GLY A 290 45.69 -20.22 -20.40
CA GLY A 290 46.46 -19.63 -21.49
C GLY A 290 47.30 -20.66 -22.25
N GLN A 291 47.96 -20.23 -23.33
CA GLN A 291 48.93 -21.10 -24.04
C GLN A 291 50.12 -21.48 -23.15
N ASP A 292 50.52 -20.58 -22.24
CA ASP A 292 51.66 -20.76 -21.33
C ASP A 292 51.29 -21.44 -19.99
N GLY A 293 50.02 -21.80 -19.77
CA GLY A 293 49.56 -22.55 -18.59
C GLY A 293 48.41 -21.88 -17.82
N PHE A 294 48.43 -22.04 -16.50
CA PHE A 294 47.40 -21.51 -15.58
C PHE A 294 47.75 -20.08 -15.12
N ASP A 295 46.92 -19.10 -15.47
CA ASP A 295 47.13 -17.70 -15.07
C ASP A 295 46.66 -17.42 -13.63
N ALA A 296 47.55 -17.71 -12.68
CA ALA A 296 47.35 -17.37 -11.27
C ALA A 296 47.28 -15.84 -11.03
N SER A 297 47.79 -14.99 -11.93
CA SER A 297 47.75 -13.53 -11.78
C SER A 297 46.34 -12.99 -12.04
N ALA A 298 45.64 -13.52 -13.04
CA ALA A 298 44.23 -13.23 -13.28
C ALA A 298 43.33 -13.72 -12.12
N ALA A 299 43.60 -14.89 -11.57
CA ALA A 299 42.89 -15.38 -10.36
C ALA A 299 43.10 -14.46 -9.15
N LEU A 300 44.35 -14.05 -8.88
CA LEU A 300 44.68 -13.06 -7.84
C LEU A 300 44.04 -11.69 -8.10
N ALA A 301 43.94 -11.25 -9.36
CA ALA A 301 43.31 -9.98 -9.71
C ALA A 301 41.81 -9.95 -9.41
N ARG A 302 41.09 -11.08 -9.57
CA ARG A 302 39.68 -11.13 -9.17
C ARG A 302 39.50 -11.19 -7.64
N LEU A 303 40.39 -11.88 -6.91
CA LEU A 303 40.41 -11.78 -5.45
C LEU A 303 40.62 -10.33 -4.98
N GLU A 304 41.50 -9.58 -5.65
CA GLU A 304 41.73 -8.16 -5.38
C GLU A 304 40.45 -7.32 -5.53
N SER A 305 39.62 -7.58 -6.56
CA SER A 305 38.33 -6.89 -6.76
C SER A 305 37.37 -7.14 -5.57
N ILE A 306 37.18 -8.40 -5.16
CA ILE A 306 36.33 -8.73 -4.00
C ILE A 306 36.88 -8.13 -2.70
N VAL A 307 38.18 -8.28 -2.43
CA VAL A 307 38.83 -7.71 -1.24
C VAL A 307 38.74 -6.18 -1.25
N GLY A 308 38.83 -5.55 -2.42
CA GLY A 308 38.62 -4.12 -2.62
C GLY A 308 37.23 -3.63 -2.22
N VAL A 309 36.16 -4.38 -2.56
CA VAL A 309 34.79 -4.07 -2.11
C VAL A 309 34.64 -4.31 -0.61
N LEU A 310 35.08 -5.47 -0.09
CA LEU A 310 35.02 -5.77 1.34
C LEU A 310 35.81 -4.74 2.19
N LYS A 311 36.90 -4.18 1.67
CA LYS A 311 37.68 -3.12 2.33
C LYS A 311 36.88 -1.82 2.52
N ARG A 312 35.93 -1.49 1.63
CA ARG A 312 35.01 -0.35 1.80
C ARG A 312 34.03 -0.55 2.97
N TYR A 313 33.69 -1.81 3.27
CA TYR A 313 32.80 -2.17 4.38
C TYR A 313 33.51 -2.29 5.73
N SER A 314 34.74 -2.82 5.72
CA SER A 314 35.41 -3.40 6.89
C SER A 314 36.06 -2.39 7.83
N VAL A 315 35.39 -1.28 8.18
CA VAL A 315 35.91 -0.24 9.09
C VAL A 315 36.51 -0.81 10.40
N PRO A 316 35.87 -1.74 11.14
CA PRO A 316 36.47 -2.30 12.37
C PRO A 316 37.56 -3.36 12.13
N ARG A 317 37.80 -3.79 10.89
CA ARG A 317 38.76 -4.83 10.50
C ARG A 317 39.74 -4.38 9.41
N GLY A 318 39.86 -3.07 9.16
CA GLY A 318 40.52 -2.51 7.99
C GLY A 318 42.00 -2.91 7.85
N GLU A 319 42.67 -3.19 8.97
CA GLU A 319 44.03 -3.75 9.03
C GLU A 319 44.08 -5.17 8.45
N MET A 320 43.17 -6.06 8.84
CA MET A 320 43.12 -7.45 8.32
C MET A 320 42.81 -7.47 6.82
N VAL A 321 41.90 -6.62 6.34
CA VAL A 321 41.58 -6.55 4.90
C VAL A 321 42.71 -5.91 4.10
N SER A 322 43.43 -4.95 4.68
CA SER A 322 44.64 -4.39 4.05
C SER A 322 45.75 -5.42 3.98
N ALA A 323 46.02 -6.16 5.05
CA ALA A 323 47.01 -7.24 5.04
C ALA A 323 46.70 -8.32 3.97
N ILE A 324 45.43 -8.70 3.77
CA ILE A 324 45.03 -9.61 2.69
C ILE A 324 45.27 -8.98 1.30
N LEU A 325 44.97 -7.70 1.12
CA LEU A 325 45.24 -6.97 -0.13
C LEU A 325 46.75 -6.87 -0.43
N ASP A 326 47.55 -6.54 0.57
CA ASP A 326 49.00 -6.43 0.49
C ASP A 326 49.64 -7.81 0.23
N ASN A 327 49.08 -8.88 0.80
CA ASN A 327 49.45 -10.26 0.50
C ASN A 327 49.08 -10.66 -0.94
N ILE A 328 47.95 -10.21 -1.51
CA ILE A 328 47.58 -10.43 -2.92
C ILE A 328 48.57 -9.74 -3.86
N ILE A 329 48.93 -8.48 -3.59
CA ILE A 329 49.90 -7.71 -4.38
C ILE A 329 51.29 -8.37 -4.31
N SER A 330 51.68 -8.85 -3.12
CA SER A 330 52.92 -9.61 -2.91
C SER A 330 52.91 -10.95 -3.64
N ALA A 331 51.79 -11.68 -3.61
CA ALA A 331 51.62 -12.96 -4.30
C ALA A 331 51.71 -12.81 -5.82
N LYS A 332 51.09 -11.77 -6.41
CA LYS A 332 51.21 -11.44 -7.84
C LYS A 332 52.67 -11.18 -8.27
N SER A 333 53.48 -10.66 -7.34
CA SER A 333 54.89 -10.35 -7.56
C SER A 333 55.84 -11.51 -7.20
N SER A 334 55.29 -12.64 -6.73
CA SER A 334 56.08 -13.79 -6.28
C SER A 334 56.47 -14.72 -7.43
N SER A 335 57.56 -15.48 -7.25
CA SER A 335 57.98 -16.52 -8.20
C SER A 335 57.09 -17.76 -8.22
N ASN A 336 56.08 -17.87 -7.34
CA ASN A 336 55.21 -19.04 -7.26
C ASN A 336 53.79 -18.65 -6.78
N PRO A 337 53.02 -17.87 -7.57
CA PRO A 337 51.74 -17.27 -7.17
C PRO A 337 50.67 -18.31 -6.82
N SER A 338 50.67 -19.47 -7.48
CA SER A 338 49.67 -20.54 -7.30
C SER A 338 49.62 -21.12 -5.90
N ARG A 339 50.73 -21.09 -5.16
CA ARG A 339 50.76 -21.56 -3.76
C ARG A 339 50.13 -20.53 -2.82
N ASN A 340 50.53 -19.28 -2.95
CA ASN A 340 49.99 -18.16 -2.17
C ASN A 340 48.47 -17.99 -2.38
N LEU A 341 47.96 -18.35 -3.55
CA LEU A 341 46.55 -18.29 -3.92
C LEU A 341 45.63 -19.06 -2.94
N VAL A 342 46.03 -20.25 -2.49
CA VAL A 342 45.19 -21.08 -1.59
C VAL A 342 45.19 -20.52 -0.17
N ASP A 343 46.34 -20.06 0.33
CA ASP A 343 46.44 -19.37 1.63
C ASP A 343 45.65 -18.06 1.65
N LEU A 344 45.63 -17.33 0.53
CA LEU A 344 44.85 -16.10 0.36
C LEU A 344 43.34 -16.36 0.32
N VAL A 345 42.88 -17.41 -0.37
CA VAL A 345 41.47 -17.84 -0.32
C VAL A 345 41.08 -18.23 1.12
N ARG A 346 41.95 -18.94 1.84
CA ARG A 346 41.71 -19.31 3.25
C ARG A 346 41.59 -18.09 4.15
N GLN A 347 42.48 -17.10 4.00
CA GLN A 347 42.43 -15.82 4.73
C GLN A 347 41.17 -14.99 4.38
N LEU A 348 40.76 -14.97 3.12
CA LEU A 348 39.54 -14.27 2.67
C LEU A 348 38.27 -14.90 3.26
N LEU A 349 38.16 -16.23 3.23
CA LEU A 349 37.02 -16.94 3.83
C LEU A 349 37.00 -16.77 5.36
N GLU A 350 38.16 -16.72 6.03
CA GLU A 350 38.24 -16.39 7.45
C GLU A 350 37.82 -14.93 7.74
N LEU A 351 38.20 -13.98 6.88
CA LEU A 351 37.73 -12.59 6.96
C LEU A 351 36.21 -12.52 6.78
N VAL A 352 35.64 -13.19 5.78
CA VAL A 352 34.20 -13.22 5.49
C VAL A 352 33.41 -13.72 6.70
N ASN A 353 33.83 -14.84 7.31
CA ASN A 353 33.23 -15.35 8.55
C ASN A 353 33.28 -14.31 9.69
N LYS A 354 34.42 -13.62 9.89
CA LYS A 354 34.56 -12.57 10.91
C LYS A 354 33.70 -11.33 10.62
N LEU A 355 33.53 -10.96 9.35
CA LEU A 355 32.65 -9.86 8.94
C LEU A 355 31.18 -10.21 9.14
N GLU A 356 30.78 -11.46 8.91
CA GLU A 356 29.44 -11.98 9.21
C GLU A 356 29.16 -12.02 10.73
N GLU A 357 30.16 -12.39 11.55
CA GLU A 357 30.08 -12.30 13.01
C GLU A 357 29.99 -10.85 13.50
N ASP A 358 30.79 -9.92 12.97
CA ASP A 358 30.70 -8.49 13.30
C ASP A 358 29.37 -7.87 12.85
N LEU A 359 28.83 -8.28 11.69
CA LEU A 359 27.51 -7.92 11.19
C LEU A 359 26.41 -8.36 12.15
N ARG A 360 26.40 -9.65 12.49
CA ARG A 360 25.45 -10.27 13.42
C ARG A 360 25.56 -9.63 14.81
N ALA A 361 26.78 -9.35 15.27
CA ALA A 361 27.01 -8.65 16.54
C ALA A 361 26.50 -7.19 16.49
N SER A 362 26.67 -6.48 15.38
CA SER A 362 26.15 -5.12 15.21
C SER A 362 24.62 -5.09 15.11
N HIS A 363 24.02 -6.06 14.41
CA HIS A 363 22.57 -6.25 14.35
C HIS A 363 22.01 -6.58 15.74
N ASN A 364 22.60 -7.54 16.46
CA ASN A 364 22.19 -7.89 17.82
C ASN A 364 22.35 -6.70 18.80
N ARG A 365 23.38 -5.87 18.64
CA ARG A 365 23.54 -4.62 19.41
C ARG A 365 22.47 -3.59 19.07
N LEU A 366 22.11 -3.42 17.81
CA LEU A 366 20.97 -2.57 17.40
C LEU A 366 19.67 -3.05 18.05
N MET A 367 19.40 -4.36 17.99
CA MET A 367 18.19 -5.00 18.52
C MET A 367 18.10 -4.96 20.05
N GLN A 368 19.24 -5.04 20.75
CA GLN A 368 19.32 -4.85 22.21
C GLN A 368 19.17 -3.38 22.60
N ASN A 369 19.72 -2.45 21.81
CA ASN A 369 19.64 -1.01 22.02
C ASN A 369 18.30 -0.42 21.54
N LYS A 370 17.19 -0.90 22.12
CA LYS A 370 15.82 -0.39 21.89
C LYS A 370 15.62 1.12 22.14
N SER A 371 16.62 1.81 22.69
CA SER A 371 16.64 3.25 22.91
C SER A 371 17.14 4.08 21.71
N PHE A 372 17.69 3.47 20.66
CA PHE A 372 18.33 4.19 19.55
C PHE A 372 17.40 4.57 18.39
N LEU A 373 16.25 3.90 18.24
CA LEU A 373 15.22 4.21 17.26
C LEU A 373 13.87 4.25 18.00
N SER A 374 13.04 5.23 17.69
CA SER A 374 11.65 5.18 18.16
C SER A 374 10.89 4.09 17.40
N ASP A 375 9.81 3.57 17.99
CA ASP A 375 8.94 2.62 17.30
C ASP A 375 8.40 3.21 15.98
N ALA A 376 8.17 4.53 15.93
CA ALA A 376 7.78 5.26 14.72
C ALA A 376 8.90 5.37 13.67
N ASP A 377 10.18 5.44 14.07
CA ASP A 377 11.30 5.36 13.13
C ASP A 377 11.43 3.97 12.52
N ILE A 378 11.24 2.91 13.32
CA ILE A 378 11.26 1.52 12.82
C ILE A 378 10.08 1.29 11.86
N GLU A 379 8.87 1.72 12.23
CA GLU A 379 7.68 1.63 11.39
C GLU A 379 7.86 2.40 10.07
N ARG A 380 8.44 3.60 10.12
CA ARG A 380 8.75 4.43 8.94
C ARG A 380 9.83 3.85 8.04
N VAL A 381 10.95 3.33 8.59
CA VAL A 381 11.98 2.61 7.82
C VAL A 381 11.37 1.40 7.10
N ALA A 382 10.53 0.65 7.81
CA ALA A 382 9.91 -0.56 7.28
C ALA A 382 8.82 -0.27 6.23
N GLN A 383 8.02 0.79 6.41
CA GLN A 383 7.05 1.25 5.42
C GLN A 383 7.76 1.75 4.16
N GLU A 384 8.85 2.51 4.28
CA GLU A 384 9.67 2.97 3.16
C GLU A 384 10.29 1.79 2.38
N GLN A 385 10.85 0.81 3.09
CA GLN A 385 11.43 -0.39 2.46
C GLN A 385 10.35 -1.24 1.76
N MET A 386 9.15 -1.34 2.34
CA MET A 386 8.02 -1.99 1.68
C MET A 386 7.53 -1.22 0.44
N ARG A 387 7.42 0.11 0.53
CA ARG A 387 7.03 1.00 -0.57
C ARG A 387 8.00 0.87 -1.74
N SER A 388 9.30 1.04 -1.48
CA SER A 388 10.39 0.82 -2.44
C SER A 388 10.31 -0.56 -3.13
N LYS A 389 10.13 -1.65 -2.36
CA LYS A 389 9.96 -3.01 -2.91
C LYS A 389 8.68 -3.16 -3.73
N ALA A 390 7.59 -2.51 -3.35
CA ALA A 390 6.31 -2.55 -4.04
C ALA A 390 6.37 -1.82 -5.39
N HIS A 391 7.01 -0.65 -5.47
CA HIS A 391 7.28 0.02 -6.76
C HIS A 391 8.14 -0.85 -7.67
N ALA A 392 9.18 -1.50 -7.14
CA ALA A 392 10.02 -2.40 -7.92
C ALA A 392 9.23 -3.60 -8.48
N GLU A 393 8.34 -4.20 -7.69
CA GLU A 393 7.50 -5.33 -8.12
C GLU A 393 6.39 -4.92 -9.10
N GLU A 394 5.73 -3.76 -8.89
CA GLU A 394 4.83 -3.16 -9.89
C GLU A 394 5.56 -2.96 -11.21
N ARG A 395 6.66 -2.24 -11.17
CA ARG A 395 7.44 -1.87 -12.35
C ARG A 395 7.93 -3.11 -13.10
N ARG A 396 8.34 -4.16 -12.37
CA ARG A 396 8.69 -5.47 -12.91
C ARG A 396 7.51 -6.13 -13.64
N VAL A 397 6.37 -6.32 -12.95
CA VAL A 397 5.20 -7.00 -13.50
C VAL A 397 4.60 -6.25 -14.70
N ILE A 398 4.43 -4.93 -14.59
CA ILE A 398 3.88 -4.09 -15.67
C ILE A 398 4.84 -4.09 -16.87
N SER A 399 6.16 -3.98 -16.65
CA SER A 399 7.14 -4.08 -17.74
C SER A 399 7.15 -5.47 -18.40
N GLU A 400 7.04 -6.56 -17.63
CA GLU A 400 6.97 -7.92 -18.14
C GLU A 400 5.74 -8.13 -19.05
N VAL A 401 4.59 -7.60 -18.65
CA VAL A 401 3.33 -7.69 -19.41
C VAL A 401 3.35 -6.84 -20.70
N PHE A 402 3.88 -5.62 -20.63
CA PHE A 402 3.79 -4.65 -21.74
C PHE A 402 5.03 -4.57 -22.65
N GLY A 403 6.03 -5.44 -22.46
CA GLY A 403 7.23 -5.48 -23.32
C GLY A 403 8.29 -4.43 -22.97
N GLY A 404 8.42 -4.10 -21.68
CA GLY A 404 9.34 -3.10 -21.15
C GLY A 404 8.76 -1.69 -21.10
N THR A 405 9.53 -0.77 -20.52
CA THR A 405 9.15 0.65 -20.33
C THR A 405 8.65 1.31 -21.62
N ALA A 406 9.25 1.01 -22.76
CA ALA A 406 8.85 1.57 -24.06
C ALA A 406 7.41 1.18 -24.46
N GLY A 407 6.97 -0.04 -24.15
CA GLY A 407 5.59 -0.47 -24.40
C GLY A 407 4.59 0.15 -23.44
N VAL A 408 4.97 0.31 -22.16
CA VAL A 408 4.19 1.07 -21.16
C VAL A 408 3.98 2.52 -21.60
N VAL A 409 5.04 3.18 -22.06
CA VAL A 409 5.00 4.54 -22.63
C VAL A 409 4.09 4.60 -23.86
N ALA A 410 4.20 3.65 -24.79
CA ALA A 410 3.41 3.63 -26.02
C ALA A 410 1.91 3.44 -25.76
N VAL A 411 1.52 2.47 -24.93
CA VAL A 411 0.11 2.25 -24.58
C VAL A 411 -0.46 3.43 -23.79
N THR A 412 0.32 4.02 -22.87
CA THR A 412 -0.10 5.21 -22.14
C THR A 412 -0.27 6.42 -23.07
N ARG A 413 0.58 6.58 -24.10
CA ARG A 413 0.41 7.63 -25.12
C ARG A 413 -0.87 7.45 -25.94
N VAL A 414 -1.21 6.22 -26.35
CA VAL A 414 -2.47 5.94 -27.05
C VAL A 414 -3.68 6.33 -26.19
N TRP A 415 -3.65 6.07 -24.87
CA TRP A 415 -4.67 6.54 -23.95
C TRP A 415 -4.71 8.08 -23.83
N LEU A 416 -3.56 8.75 -23.66
CA LEU A 416 -3.50 10.23 -23.63
C LEU A 416 -4.08 10.86 -24.91
N SER A 417 -3.83 10.28 -26.08
CA SER A 417 -4.41 10.72 -27.36
C SER A 417 -5.92 10.47 -27.48
N GLN A 418 -6.49 9.55 -26.69
CA GLN A 418 -7.94 9.33 -26.63
C GLN A 418 -8.63 10.31 -25.68
N GLU A 419 -8.00 10.69 -24.56
CA GLU A 419 -8.57 11.64 -23.59
C GLU A 419 -8.40 13.11 -24.03
N VAL A 420 -7.21 13.49 -24.53
CA VAL A 420 -6.90 14.87 -24.97
C VAL A 420 -7.37 15.13 -26.40
N GLY A 421 -7.56 14.09 -27.21
CA GLY A 421 -7.98 14.19 -28.61
C GLY A 421 -6.82 14.49 -29.59
N PRO A 422 -7.13 15.04 -30.78
CA PRO A 422 -6.19 15.10 -31.91
C PRO A 422 -5.01 16.05 -31.70
N ASP A 423 -5.11 17.01 -30.76
CA ASP A 423 -4.05 17.94 -30.41
C ASP A 423 -3.05 17.35 -29.39
N GLY A 424 -3.16 16.05 -29.07
CA GLY A 424 -2.26 15.33 -28.17
C GLY A 424 -0.80 15.23 -28.68
N PRO A 425 0.14 14.81 -27.80
CA PRO A 425 1.58 14.86 -28.08
C PRO A 425 2.02 13.80 -29.10
N LEU A 426 1.99 14.16 -30.39
CA LEU A 426 2.43 13.34 -31.54
C LEU A 426 3.95 13.08 -31.62
N GLY A 427 4.74 13.47 -30.62
CA GLY A 427 6.19 13.32 -30.62
C GLY A 427 6.66 11.91 -30.24
N GLU A 428 7.81 11.49 -30.76
CA GLU A 428 8.48 10.22 -30.44
C GLU A 428 9.21 10.21 -29.07
N SER A 429 9.04 11.26 -28.25
CA SER A 429 9.61 11.35 -26.89
C SER A 429 9.40 10.06 -26.11
N THR A 430 10.41 9.57 -25.39
CA THR A 430 10.24 8.44 -24.46
C THR A 430 9.55 8.85 -23.16
N VAL A 431 9.41 10.15 -22.91
CA VAL A 431 8.92 10.74 -21.66
C VAL A 431 7.55 11.38 -21.88
N LEU A 432 6.65 11.23 -20.90
CA LEU A 432 5.27 11.70 -20.88
C LEU A 432 5.16 12.99 -20.04
N PRO A 433 4.54 14.07 -20.55
CA PRO A 433 4.31 15.30 -19.77
C PRO A 433 3.38 15.06 -18.57
N LYS A 434 3.83 15.43 -17.37
CA LYS A 434 3.06 15.22 -16.12
C LYS A 434 1.72 15.95 -16.11
N ASP A 435 1.63 17.14 -16.69
CA ASP A 435 0.40 17.92 -16.82
C ASP A 435 -0.68 17.19 -17.64
N LEU A 436 -0.30 16.58 -18.77
CA LEU A 436 -1.22 15.81 -19.61
C LEU A 436 -1.68 14.52 -18.91
N VAL A 437 -0.79 13.84 -18.17
CA VAL A 437 -1.16 12.66 -17.36
C VAL A 437 -2.10 13.05 -16.22
N ALA A 438 -1.85 14.18 -15.54
CA ALA A 438 -2.72 14.72 -14.48
C ALA A 438 -4.12 15.08 -15.01
N ASN A 439 -4.20 15.82 -16.12
CA ASN A 439 -5.47 16.17 -16.76
C ASN A 439 -6.27 14.92 -17.18
N SER A 440 -5.62 13.98 -17.87
CA SER A 440 -6.26 12.76 -18.37
C SER A 440 -6.72 11.84 -17.23
N LEU A 441 -5.99 11.79 -16.12
CA LEU A 441 -6.40 11.09 -14.89
C LEU A 441 -7.69 11.68 -14.31
N VAL A 442 -7.81 13.02 -14.29
CA VAL A 442 -9.02 13.70 -13.78
C VAL A 442 -10.19 13.56 -14.77
N GLU A 443 -9.98 13.58 -16.09
CA GLU A 443 -11.01 13.21 -17.07
C GLU A 443 -11.55 11.79 -16.83
N MET A 444 -10.65 10.80 -16.73
CA MET A 444 -10.97 9.38 -16.51
C MET A 444 -11.79 9.17 -15.23
N LEU A 445 -11.41 9.82 -14.13
CA LEU A 445 -12.15 9.77 -12.85
C LEU A 445 -13.53 10.43 -12.95
N PHE A 446 -13.67 11.50 -13.74
CA PHE A 446 -14.92 12.24 -13.90
C PHE A 446 -15.76 11.83 -15.14
N LYS A 447 -15.41 10.77 -15.87
CA LYS A 447 -16.34 10.15 -16.84
C LYS A 447 -17.59 9.60 -16.15
N ASP A 448 -18.73 9.56 -16.84
CA ASP A 448 -19.98 8.92 -16.34
C ASP A 448 -19.92 7.38 -16.39
N GLN A 449 -18.71 6.83 -16.33
CA GLN A 449 -18.40 5.43 -16.56
C GLN A 449 -17.46 4.89 -15.50
N ALA A 450 -17.73 3.67 -15.02
CA ALA A 450 -16.83 2.97 -14.12
C ALA A 450 -15.43 2.84 -14.76
N VAL A 451 -14.39 3.20 -14.00
CA VAL A 451 -13.01 2.83 -14.33
C VAL A 451 -12.89 1.31 -14.16
N ASP A 452 -12.50 0.59 -15.21
CA ASP A 452 -12.47 -0.88 -15.22
C ASP A 452 -11.52 -1.38 -16.31
N PHE A 453 -10.74 -2.43 -16.04
CA PHE A 453 -9.94 -3.15 -17.04
C PHE A 453 -10.78 -3.64 -18.24
N HIS A 454 -12.06 -3.91 -18.02
CA HIS A 454 -12.97 -4.44 -19.03
C HIS A 454 -13.81 -3.37 -19.75
N ASN A 455 -13.70 -2.09 -19.36
CA ASN A 455 -14.42 -1.00 -20.01
C ASN A 455 -13.52 -0.28 -21.03
N GLU A 456 -13.61 -0.65 -22.31
CA GLU A 456 -12.84 -0.05 -23.42
C GLU A 456 -12.89 1.49 -23.48
N GLN A 457 -13.93 2.12 -22.92
CA GLN A 457 -14.14 3.57 -22.94
C GLN A 457 -13.63 4.31 -21.67
N ASN A 458 -13.30 3.56 -20.61
CA ASN A 458 -12.71 4.10 -19.38
C ASN A 458 -11.74 3.11 -18.70
N CYS A 459 -10.90 2.44 -19.51
CA CYS A 459 -9.81 1.61 -19.01
C CYS A 459 -8.61 2.52 -18.67
N PRO A 460 -7.97 2.36 -17.51
CA PRO A 460 -6.75 3.11 -17.19
C PRO A 460 -5.60 2.72 -18.14
N PRO A 461 -4.56 3.56 -18.27
CA PRO A 461 -3.28 3.16 -18.86
C PRO A 461 -2.50 2.23 -17.92
N PRO A 462 -1.46 1.50 -18.41
CA PRO A 462 -0.68 0.55 -17.61
C PRO A 462 -0.04 1.14 -16.33
N ILE A 463 0.37 2.41 -16.35
CA ILE A 463 0.93 3.12 -15.18
C ILE A 463 -0.06 3.27 -14.00
N PHE A 464 -1.34 2.99 -14.23
CA PHE A 464 -2.42 3.07 -13.24
C PHE A 464 -3.10 1.71 -12.98
N PHE A 465 -2.57 0.60 -13.50
CA PHE A 465 -3.16 -0.75 -13.32
C PHE A 465 -3.15 -1.23 -11.86
N ILE A 466 -2.05 -1.01 -11.14
CA ILE A 466 -1.91 -1.41 -9.73
C ILE A 466 -2.79 -0.55 -8.80
N PRO A 467 -2.81 0.80 -8.90
CA PRO A 467 -3.73 1.63 -8.12
C PRO A 467 -5.20 1.60 -8.59
N LEU A 468 -5.62 0.71 -9.51
CA LEU A 468 -6.99 0.71 -10.05
C LEU A 468 -8.08 0.66 -8.97
N PHE A 469 -7.93 -0.13 -7.92
CA PHE A 469 -8.97 -0.21 -6.87
C PHE A 469 -9.09 1.11 -6.10
N ALA A 470 -7.99 1.85 -5.92
CA ALA A 470 -8.02 3.20 -5.39
C ALA A 470 -8.68 4.20 -6.37
N LEU A 471 -8.47 4.05 -7.69
CA LEU A 471 -9.16 4.86 -8.71
C LEU A 471 -10.68 4.62 -8.73
N VAL A 472 -11.13 3.38 -8.66
CA VAL A 472 -12.56 3.02 -8.57
C VAL A 472 -13.17 3.58 -7.29
N TYR A 473 -12.48 3.42 -6.16
CA TYR A 473 -12.91 3.96 -4.87
C TYR A 473 -12.99 5.51 -4.91
N LEU A 474 -11.97 6.17 -5.46
CA LEU A 474 -11.87 7.62 -5.61
C LEU A 474 -12.95 8.20 -6.54
N GLN A 475 -13.23 7.54 -7.68
CA GLN A 475 -14.34 7.90 -8.56
C GLN A 475 -15.68 7.83 -7.81
N ASN A 476 -15.92 6.75 -7.06
CA ASN A 476 -17.13 6.61 -6.24
C ASN A 476 -17.21 7.69 -5.14
N GLN A 477 -16.09 8.06 -4.51
CA GLN A 477 -16.03 9.17 -3.55
C GLN A 477 -16.35 10.52 -4.21
N PHE A 478 -15.82 10.83 -5.39
CA PHE A 478 -16.17 12.07 -6.11
C PHE A 478 -17.65 12.10 -6.52
N GLN A 479 -18.22 10.98 -7.01
CA GLN A 479 -19.64 10.87 -7.30
C GLN A 479 -20.50 11.12 -6.04
N ALA A 480 -20.11 10.54 -4.89
CA ALA A 480 -20.78 10.77 -3.61
C ALA A 480 -20.70 12.24 -3.15
N LEU A 481 -19.55 12.91 -3.30
CA LEU A 481 -19.39 14.33 -3.00
C LEU A 481 -20.29 15.21 -3.88
N ILE A 482 -20.41 14.91 -5.18
CA ILE A 482 -21.32 15.61 -6.10
C ILE A 482 -22.78 15.40 -5.67
N VAL A 483 -23.18 14.17 -5.34
CA VAL A 483 -24.54 13.87 -4.85
C VAL A 483 -24.83 14.64 -3.55
N LEU A 484 -23.90 14.69 -2.59
CA LEU A 484 -24.05 15.47 -1.37
C LEU A 484 -24.21 16.97 -1.63
N ALA A 485 -23.41 17.54 -2.52
CA ALA A 485 -23.53 18.94 -2.90
C ALA A 485 -24.88 19.24 -3.59
N CYS A 486 -25.39 18.31 -4.42
CA CYS A 486 -26.73 18.40 -4.99
C CYS A 486 -27.83 18.34 -3.90
N LEU A 487 -27.74 17.43 -2.95
CA LEU A 487 -28.72 17.27 -1.87
C LEU A 487 -28.69 18.43 -0.87
N ALA A 488 -27.51 18.93 -0.51
CA ALA A 488 -27.35 20.16 0.28
C ALA A 488 -27.96 21.37 -0.45
N THR A 489 -27.77 21.45 -1.78
CA THR A 489 -28.41 22.49 -2.62
C THR A 489 -29.94 22.34 -2.63
N LEU A 490 -30.48 21.12 -2.75
CA LEU A 490 -31.93 20.87 -2.73
C LEU A 490 -32.58 21.31 -1.41
N VAL A 491 -32.00 20.88 -0.28
CA VAL A 491 -32.51 21.24 1.06
C VAL A 491 -32.36 22.74 1.31
N GLY A 492 -31.18 23.31 1.06
CA GLY A 492 -30.88 24.72 1.31
C GLY A 492 -31.63 25.71 0.40
N SER A 493 -32.04 25.29 -0.80
CA SER A 493 -32.81 26.14 -1.73
C SER A 493 -34.31 26.16 -1.45
N THR A 494 -34.82 25.26 -0.59
CA THR A 494 -36.26 25.18 -0.33
C THR A 494 -36.65 26.22 0.72
N PRO A 495 -37.38 27.31 0.36
CA PRO A 495 -37.55 28.47 1.22
C PRO A 495 -38.20 28.13 2.57
N ALA A 496 -37.85 28.91 3.59
CA ALA A 496 -38.52 28.85 4.88
C ALA A 496 -39.92 29.49 4.77
N PRO A 497 -40.95 28.92 5.44
CA PRO A 497 -42.32 29.44 5.36
C PRO A 497 -42.47 30.77 6.12
N SER A 498 -42.28 31.88 5.41
CA SER A 498 -42.79 33.23 5.71
C SER A 498 -42.55 33.82 7.11
N CYS A 499 -41.55 33.35 7.88
CA CYS A 499 -41.11 34.07 9.08
C CYS A 499 -40.50 35.43 8.70
N THR A 500 -41.19 36.51 9.02
CA THR A 500 -40.80 37.91 8.71
C THR A 500 -39.65 38.45 9.58
N SER A 501 -38.88 37.56 10.21
CA SER A 501 -37.74 37.89 11.07
C SER A 501 -36.45 37.62 10.31
N SER A 502 -35.57 38.61 10.21
CA SER A 502 -34.29 38.53 9.47
C SER A 502 -33.22 37.71 10.20
N ILE A 503 -33.57 36.49 10.59
CA ILE A 503 -32.66 35.52 11.21
C ILE A 503 -31.70 35.01 10.12
N SER A 504 -30.45 34.76 10.48
CA SER A 504 -29.41 34.27 9.57
C SER A 504 -29.82 32.98 8.87
N ALA A 505 -29.24 32.75 7.69
CA ALA A 505 -29.43 31.51 6.93
C ALA A 505 -29.11 30.29 7.81
N PRO A 506 -29.77 29.13 7.59
CA PRO A 506 -29.64 27.97 8.47
C PRO A 506 -28.24 27.34 8.36
N ASP A 507 -27.32 27.78 9.21
CA ASP A 507 -25.94 27.27 9.31
C ASP A 507 -25.86 25.79 9.74
N ASN A 508 -26.99 25.18 10.11
CA ASN A 508 -27.09 23.81 10.64
C ASN A 508 -27.33 22.72 9.56
N LEU A 509 -26.80 22.91 8.34
CA LEU A 509 -26.78 21.86 7.31
C LEU A 509 -25.65 20.84 7.54
N THR A 510 -24.63 21.19 8.32
CA THR A 510 -23.45 20.35 8.60
C THR A 510 -23.80 18.93 9.09
N PRO A 511 -24.55 18.71 10.19
CA PRO A 511 -24.81 17.35 10.70
C PRO A 511 -25.67 16.49 9.76
N PHE A 512 -26.45 17.11 8.87
CA PHE A 512 -27.18 16.39 7.83
C PHE A 512 -26.24 15.87 6.74
N VAL A 513 -25.32 16.71 6.27
CA VAL A 513 -24.31 16.30 5.26
C VAL A 513 -23.32 15.30 5.84
N GLU A 514 -22.90 15.44 7.11
CA GLU A 514 -22.08 14.47 7.83
C GLU A 514 -22.76 13.08 7.91
N ARG A 515 -24.05 13.05 8.26
CA ARG A 515 -24.85 11.81 8.29
C ARG A 515 -24.96 11.17 6.92
N LEU A 516 -25.29 11.96 5.88
CA LEU A 516 -25.38 11.43 4.52
C LEU A 516 -24.02 10.96 3.97
N TRP A 517 -22.92 11.66 4.26
CA TRP A 517 -21.57 11.20 3.91
C TRP A 517 -21.24 9.89 4.61
N THR A 518 -21.58 9.74 5.89
CA THR A 518 -21.37 8.50 6.65
C THR A 518 -22.12 7.33 6.01
N ILE A 519 -23.37 7.54 5.59
CA ILE A 519 -24.18 6.53 4.87
C ILE A 519 -23.52 6.16 3.53
N LEU A 520 -23.16 7.15 2.69
CA LEU A 520 -22.54 6.90 1.39
C LEU A 520 -21.17 6.23 1.53
N GLN A 521 -20.32 6.69 2.45
CA GLN A 521 -19.01 6.11 2.74
C GLN A 521 -19.12 4.65 3.22
N SER A 522 -20.19 4.28 3.93
CA SER A 522 -20.42 2.89 4.35
C SER A 522 -20.75 1.92 3.21
N GLU A 523 -21.32 2.42 2.11
CA GLU A 523 -21.63 1.63 0.89
C GLU A 523 -20.48 1.64 -0.12
N ILE A 524 -19.57 2.62 -0.05
CA ILE A 524 -18.39 2.77 -0.92
C ILE A 524 -17.12 2.14 -0.32
N GLY A 525 -17.07 1.99 1.01
CA GLY A 525 -15.90 1.56 1.79
C GLY A 525 -15.28 0.21 1.39
N PRO A 526 -14.01 -0.07 1.78
CA PRO A 526 -13.38 -1.39 1.59
C PRO A 526 -14.18 -2.57 2.18
N THR A 527 -15.05 -2.29 3.16
CA THR A 527 -16.03 -3.22 3.73
C THR A 527 -17.08 -3.70 2.72
N ALA A 528 -17.44 -2.89 1.72
CA ALA A 528 -18.31 -3.30 0.62
C ALA A 528 -17.58 -4.24 -0.36
N LEU A 529 -16.31 -3.93 -0.67
CA LEU A 529 -15.44 -4.76 -1.52
C LEU A 529 -15.07 -6.11 -0.88
N ARG A 530 -15.06 -6.22 0.46
CA ARG A 530 -14.85 -7.50 1.17
C ARG A 530 -15.98 -8.53 1.00
N ARG A 531 -17.08 -8.22 0.30
CA ARG A 531 -18.04 -9.23 -0.18
C ARG A 531 -17.46 -9.96 -1.41
N THR A 532 -16.53 -10.87 -1.16
CA THR A 532 -15.70 -11.57 -2.15
C THR A 532 -16.51 -12.36 -3.19
N PRO A 533 -16.44 -12.00 -4.49
CA PRO A 533 -16.98 -12.84 -5.58
C PRO A 533 -16.22 -14.18 -5.74
N MET A 534 -14.98 -14.23 -5.23
CA MET A 534 -14.09 -15.40 -5.29
C MET A 534 -14.49 -16.52 -4.31
N ALA A 535 -15.30 -16.22 -3.28
CA ALA A 535 -15.86 -17.24 -2.40
C ALA A 535 -17.08 -17.86 -3.10
N GLY A 536 -16.82 -18.78 -4.02
CA GLY A 536 -17.82 -19.35 -4.93
C GLY A 536 -18.86 -20.23 -4.23
N ASP A 537 -19.85 -19.59 -3.60
CA ASP A 537 -21.14 -20.19 -3.26
C ASP A 537 -22.13 -19.95 -4.43
N PRO A 538 -22.33 -20.92 -5.33
CA PRO A 538 -23.22 -20.77 -6.48
C PRO A 538 -24.71 -20.75 -6.10
N SER A 539 -25.07 -20.89 -4.82
CA SER A 539 -26.46 -20.83 -4.36
C SER A 539 -26.96 -19.40 -4.14
N SER A 540 -26.06 -18.42 -3.91
CA SER A 540 -26.42 -17.03 -3.65
C SER A 540 -26.80 -16.24 -4.91
N ASN A 541 -27.81 -16.71 -5.64
CA ASN A 541 -28.50 -15.95 -6.70
C ASN A 541 -29.37 -14.79 -6.16
N ALA A 542 -29.23 -14.43 -4.88
CA ALA A 542 -29.74 -13.16 -4.38
C ALA A 542 -28.99 -12.04 -5.13
N PRO A 543 -29.68 -11.16 -5.91
CA PRO A 543 -29.00 -10.05 -6.55
C PRO A 543 -28.32 -9.21 -5.46
N PRO A 544 -27.07 -8.72 -5.69
CA PRO A 544 -26.34 -7.97 -4.67
C PRO A 544 -27.24 -6.86 -4.17
N SER A 545 -27.56 -6.82 -2.87
CA SER A 545 -28.71 -6.08 -2.35
C SER A 545 -28.77 -4.66 -2.93
N ALA A 546 -29.88 -4.28 -3.55
CA ALA A 546 -30.07 -2.94 -4.12
C ALA A 546 -29.64 -1.90 -3.06
N THR A 547 -28.71 -1.02 -3.42
CA THR A 547 -27.92 -0.24 -2.45
C THR A 547 -28.87 0.55 -1.56
N ARG A 548 -28.58 0.76 -0.27
CA ARG A 548 -29.52 1.38 0.71
C ARG A 548 -29.84 2.87 0.44
N ILE A 549 -29.48 3.34 -0.74
CA ILE A 549 -29.74 4.64 -1.37
C ILE A 549 -31.24 4.95 -1.46
N ALA A 550 -32.11 3.94 -1.44
CA ALA A 550 -33.56 4.12 -1.23
C ALA A 550 -33.87 5.02 -0.01
N ASN A 551 -33.04 4.96 1.02
CA ASN A 551 -33.20 5.75 2.24
C ASN A 551 -32.74 7.23 2.09
N LEU A 552 -32.04 7.62 1.01
CA LEU A 552 -31.57 9.02 0.86
C LEU A 552 -32.74 10.01 0.79
N ALA A 553 -33.82 9.64 0.09
CA ALA A 553 -35.03 10.46 0.04
C ALA A 553 -35.66 10.59 1.43
N ASP A 554 -35.74 9.49 2.17
CA ASP A 554 -36.34 9.47 3.50
C ASP A 554 -35.49 10.22 4.54
N GLU A 555 -34.16 10.23 4.41
CA GLU A 555 -33.26 11.06 5.25
C GLU A 555 -33.38 12.56 4.92
N VAL A 556 -33.48 12.93 3.63
CA VAL A 556 -33.78 14.31 3.20
C VAL A 556 -35.12 14.79 3.79
N ILE A 557 -36.14 13.93 3.71
CA ILE A 557 -37.49 14.19 4.25
C ILE A 557 -37.47 14.26 5.78
N SER A 558 -36.74 13.37 6.45
CA SER A 558 -36.57 13.33 7.91
C SER A 558 -35.89 14.60 8.43
N HIS A 559 -34.81 15.03 7.78
CA HIS A 559 -34.13 16.28 8.12
C HIS A 559 -35.04 17.50 7.88
N ARG A 560 -35.74 17.59 6.74
CA ARG A 560 -36.69 18.69 6.47
C ARG A 560 -37.83 18.72 7.50
N ARG A 561 -38.41 17.56 7.85
CA ARG A 561 -39.40 17.45 8.95
C ARG A 561 -38.83 17.98 10.27
N THR A 562 -37.58 17.63 10.59
CA THR A 562 -36.90 18.09 11.82
C THR A 562 -36.72 19.61 11.84
N MET A 563 -36.28 20.22 10.72
CA MET A 563 -36.17 21.69 10.60
C MET A 563 -37.53 22.39 10.73
N LEU A 564 -38.58 21.84 10.11
CA LEU A 564 -39.92 22.41 10.19
C LEU A 564 -40.51 22.29 11.59
N VAL A 565 -40.34 21.15 12.28
CA VAL A 565 -40.77 20.97 13.68
C VAL A 565 -40.08 21.96 14.62
N ALA A 566 -38.77 22.19 14.44
CA ALA A 566 -38.04 23.23 15.18
C ALA A 566 -38.55 24.67 14.90
N SER A 567 -39.27 24.86 13.79
CA SER A 567 -39.91 26.11 13.38
C SER A 567 -41.42 26.16 13.70
N GLY A 568 -41.98 25.13 14.35
CA GLY A 568 -43.43 25.01 14.61
C GLY A 568 -44.29 24.66 13.39
N ALA A 569 -43.68 24.31 12.26
CA ALA A 569 -44.34 23.96 11.01
C ALA A 569 -44.38 22.44 10.76
N THR A 570 -45.27 21.99 9.87
CA THR A 570 -45.38 20.59 9.43
C THR A 570 -45.02 20.45 7.95
N LEU A 571 -44.40 19.31 7.57
CA LEU A 571 -44.11 19.02 6.17
C LEU A 571 -45.41 18.66 5.45
N SER A 572 -45.71 19.33 4.33
CA SER A 572 -46.85 18.97 3.49
C SER A 572 -46.57 17.72 2.66
N SER A 573 -47.60 16.90 2.39
CA SER A 573 -47.44 15.70 1.54
C SER A 573 -47.01 16.03 0.11
N GLU A 574 -47.32 17.24 -0.38
CA GLU A 574 -46.86 17.70 -1.70
C GLU A 574 -45.37 18.07 -1.67
N GLU A 575 -44.90 18.77 -0.63
CA GLU A 575 -43.47 19.06 -0.44
C GLU A 575 -42.66 17.77 -0.24
N GLU A 576 -43.20 16.77 0.45
CA GLU A 576 -42.57 15.45 0.56
C GLU A 576 -42.45 14.75 -0.81
N ALA A 577 -43.52 14.68 -1.58
CA ALA A 577 -43.50 14.09 -2.92
C ALA A 577 -42.53 14.84 -3.85
N ARG A 578 -42.49 16.18 -3.75
CA ARG A 578 -41.57 17.04 -4.50
C ARG A 578 -40.11 16.84 -4.10
N LEU A 579 -39.81 16.62 -2.82
CA LEU A 579 -38.47 16.29 -2.32
C LEU A 579 -38.02 14.90 -2.80
N ARG A 580 -38.88 13.88 -2.69
CA ARG A 580 -38.58 12.52 -3.15
C ARG A 580 -38.30 12.49 -4.66
N ALA A 581 -39.16 13.13 -5.47
CA ALA A 581 -38.92 13.30 -6.91
C ALA A 581 -37.68 14.15 -7.23
N GLY A 582 -37.34 15.14 -6.38
CA GLY A 582 -36.11 15.92 -6.49
C GLY A 582 -34.84 15.09 -6.29
N VAL A 583 -34.85 14.20 -5.30
CA VAL A 583 -33.76 13.24 -5.02
C VAL A 583 -33.65 12.24 -6.19
N GLU A 584 -34.75 11.62 -6.61
CA GLU A 584 -34.79 10.69 -7.75
C GLU A 584 -34.33 11.32 -9.09
N ARG A 585 -34.40 12.64 -9.22
CA ARG A 585 -33.88 13.39 -10.38
C ARG A 585 -32.40 13.70 -10.23
N ILE A 586 -31.95 14.14 -9.05
CA ILE A 586 -30.55 14.43 -8.73
C ILE A 586 -29.64 13.20 -8.84
N LEU A 587 -30.17 12.00 -8.56
CA LEU A 587 -29.46 10.74 -8.69
C LEU A 587 -29.24 10.27 -10.16
N ARG A 588 -29.58 11.11 -11.15
CA ARG A 588 -29.39 10.84 -12.59
C ARG A 588 -28.26 11.71 -13.14
N TYR A 589 -27.32 11.10 -13.85
CA TYR A 589 -26.20 11.80 -14.48
C TYR A 589 -26.66 12.91 -15.45
N GLU A 590 -27.89 12.82 -15.95
CA GLU A 590 -28.47 13.78 -16.89
C GLU A 590 -28.82 15.13 -16.26
N ASP A 591 -29.03 15.20 -14.93
CA ASP A 591 -29.53 16.38 -14.22
C ASP A 591 -28.58 17.60 -14.36
N PRO A 592 -29.11 18.81 -14.64
CA PRO A 592 -28.28 19.99 -14.88
C PRO A 592 -27.53 20.48 -13.64
N VAL A 593 -28.04 20.25 -12.43
CA VAL A 593 -27.35 20.57 -11.17
C VAL A 593 -26.22 19.58 -10.94
N TYR A 594 -26.46 18.28 -11.16
CA TYR A 594 -25.43 17.24 -11.09
C TYR A 594 -24.28 17.56 -12.06
N LYS A 595 -24.58 17.78 -13.35
CA LYS A 595 -23.57 18.16 -14.37
C LYS A 595 -22.81 19.44 -14.03
N LEU A 596 -23.50 20.46 -13.52
CA LEU A 596 -22.87 21.73 -13.14
C LEU A 596 -21.90 21.58 -11.97
N LEU A 597 -22.30 20.85 -10.92
CA LEU A 597 -21.45 20.63 -9.75
C LEU A 597 -20.30 19.66 -10.08
N LYS A 598 -20.55 18.62 -10.86
CA LYS A 598 -19.54 17.71 -11.42
C LYS A 598 -18.45 18.47 -12.18
N GLY A 599 -18.82 19.31 -13.15
CA GLY A 599 -17.86 20.07 -13.97
C GLY A 599 -17.04 21.08 -13.17
N ARG A 600 -17.64 21.71 -12.15
CA ARG A 600 -16.94 22.63 -11.24
C ARG A 600 -15.99 21.92 -10.28
N LEU A 601 -16.37 20.74 -9.78
CA LEU A 601 -15.51 19.92 -8.95
C LEU A 601 -14.32 19.41 -9.77
N LYS A 602 -14.58 18.85 -10.97
CA LYS A 602 -13.56 18.42 -11.92
C LYS A 602 -12.51 19.51 -12.14
N ALA A 603 -12.90 20.70 -12.60
CA ALA A 603 -11.96 21.79 -12.90
C ALA A 603 -11.16 22.29 -11.68
N SER A 604 -11.69 22.15 -10.47
CA SER A 604 -10.99 22.45 -9.20
C SER A 604 -9.93 21.39 -8.88
N VAL A 605 -10.27 20.10 -9.05
CA VAL A 605 -9.35 18.97 -8.85
C VAL A 605 -8.25 18.94 -9.94
N GLU A 606 -8.63 19.19 -11.19
CA GLU A 606 -7.78 19.29 -12.38
C GLU A 606 -6.67 20.35 -12.18
N ALA A 607 -7.06 21.60 -11.91
CA ALA A 607 -6.12 22.68 -11.66
C ALA A 607 -5.19 22.40 -10.46
N ALA A 608 -5.72 21.82 -9.38
CA ALA A 608 -4.95 21.52 -8.18
C ALA A 608 -3.97 20.34 -8.37
N LEU A 609 -4.31 19.34 -9.19
CA LEU A 609 -3.42 18.23 -9.52
C LEU A 609 -2.35 18.67 -10.53
N VAL A 610 -2.69 19.45 -11.56
CA VAL A 610 -1.70 19.97 -12.53
C VAL A 610 -0.68 20.88 -11.84
N ASP A 611 -1.10 21.76 -10.94
CA ASP A 611 -0.19 22.56 -10.11
C ASP A 611 0.75 21.66 -9.29
N PHE A 612 0.22 20.68 -8.56
CA PHE A 612 1.02 19.72 -7.79
C PHE A 612 2.00 18.89 -8.65
N ALA A 613 1.59 18.51 -9.86
CA ALA A 613 2.36 17.70 -10.81
C ALA A 613 3.47 18.48 -11.51
N THR A 614 3.28 19.80 -11.72
CA THR A 614 4.24 20.70 -12.36
C THR A 614 5.12 21.49 -11.37
N GLN A 615 4.77 21.49 -10.07
CA GLN A 615 5.65 21.91 -8.99
C GLN A 615 6.95 21.09 -9.00
N VAL A 616 8.01 21.64 -9.59
CA VAL A 616 9.36 21.06 -9.55
C VAL A 616 9.75 20.85 -8.09
N PRO A 617 10.02 19.61 -7.62
CA PRO A 617 10.42 19.37 -6.24
C PRO A 617 11.72 20.12 -5.97
N GLY A 618 11.70 21.02 -4.99
CA GLY A 618 12.55 22.22 -4.97
C GLY A 618 14.06 21.98 -5.04
N GLY A 619 14.60 21.97 -6.26
CA GLY A 619 15.96 22.46 -6.50
C GLY A 619 16.05 23.92 -6.05
N GLU A 620 17.23 24.37 -5.62
CA GLU A 620 17.46 25.65 -4.93
C GLU A 620 17.36 26.87 -5.88
N ALA A 621 16.22 27.03 -6.53
CA ALA A 621 15.96 27.98 -7.61
C ALA A 621 15.78 29.42 -7.10
N GLY A 622 16.90 30.07 -6.76
CA GLY A 622 17.00 31.52 -6.90
C GLY A 622 16.31 32.36 -5.83
N ALA A 623 16.27 31.91 -4.57
CA ALA A 623 16.07 32.80 -3.42
C ALA A 623 17.30 33.74 -3.23
N ALA A 624 17.52 34.62 -4.21
CA ALA A 624 18.70 35.44 -4.36
C ALA A 624 18.76 36.56 -3.30
N GLY A 625 19.28 36.23 -2.11
CA GLY A 625 19.53 37.21 -1.05
C GLY A 625 20.02 36.64 0.28
N SER A 626 19.55 35.45 0.67
CA SER A 626 19.95 34.83 1.94
C SER A 626 21.21 33.98 1.77
N SER A 627 22.38 34.56 2.05
CA SER A 627 23.64 33.82 2.17
C SER A 627 23.56 32.85 3.36
N SER A 628 23.22 31.59 3.11
CA SER A 628 23.21 30.54 4.11
C SER A 628 24.64 30.26 4.59
N ALA A 629 25.04 30.92 5.68
CA ALA A 629 26.32 30.64 6.32
C ALA A 629 26.28 29.20 6.85
N PRO A 630 27.28 28.35 6.55
CA PRO A 630 27.23 26.93 6.88
C PRO A 630 27.11 26.75 8.40
N SER A 631 25.94 26.29 8.86
CA SER A 631 25.49 26.36 10.26
C SER A 631 26.19 25.37 11.22
N GLY A 632 27.42 24.96 10.89
CA GLY A 632 28.13 23.90 11.57
C GLY A 632 29.58 23.75 11.10
N LEU A 633 30.44 24.72 11.43
CA LEU A 633 31.89 24.52 11.44
C LEU A 633 32.25 23.48 12.52
N ARG A 634 32.07 22.19 12.22
CA ARG A 634 32.45 21.07 13.09
C ARG A 634 33.97 21.00 13.22
N THR A 635 34.49 21.58 14.29
CA THR A 635 35.90 21.48 14.66
C THR A 635 36.28 20.02 14.95
N GLY A 636 37.43 19.59 14.41
CA GLY A 636 37.84 18.19 14.40
C GLY A 636 38.22 17.66 15.77
N ARG A 637 37.26 17.06 16.48
CA ARG A 637 37.53 16.02 17.50
C ARG A 637 37.03 14.68 16.97
N SER A 638 37.94 13.73 16.83
CA SER A 638 37.66 12.36 16.41
C SER A 638 36.95 11.58 17.52
N SER A 639 35.65 11.87 17.70
CA SER A 639 34.72 10.91 18.30
C SER A 639 34.80 9.62 17.47
N GLN A 640 34.90 8.47 18.14
CA GLN A 640 35.07 7.18 17.49
C GLN A 640 33.88 6.95 16.53
N ASN A 641 34.18 6.74 15.25
CA ASN A 641 33.12 6.49 14.26
C ASN A 641 32.30 5.27 14.69
N PRO A 642 30.96 5.35 14.72
CA PRO A 642 30.13 4.17 14.94
C PRO A 642 30.42 3.14 13.83
N PRO A 643 30.36 1.82 14.13
CA PRO A 643 30.79 0.79 13.20
C PRO A 643 29.97 0.82 11.90
N ALA A 644 30.57 0.39 10.80
CA ALA A 644 30.02 0.54 9.44
C ALA A 644 28.53 0.15 9.23
N PRO A 645 27.97 -0.89 9.88
CA PRO A 645 26.53 -1.19 9.74
C PRO A 645 25.63 -0.04 10.24
N PHE A 646 26.05 0.67 11.30
CA PHE A 646 25.36 1.87 11.77
C PHE A 646 25.54 3.05 10.80
N ALA A 647 26.58 3.10 9.97
CA ALA A 647 26.70 4.12 8.94
C ALA A 647 25.69 3.89 7.79
N ALA A 648 25.44 2.63 7.42
CA ALA A 648 24.43 2.27 6.42
C ALA A 648 23.00 2.51 6.95
N LEU A 649 22.69 2.04 8.16
CA LEU A 649 21.39 2.33 8.80
C LEU A 649 21.19 3.83 9.04
N ARG A 650 22.24 4.56 9.42
CA ARG A 650 22.19 6.03 9.55
C ARG A 650 22.00 6.72 8.20
N ASP A 651 22.58 6.20 7.11
CA ASP A 651 22.38 6.73 5.77
C ASP A 651 20.91 6.61 5.38
N VAL A 652 20.29 5.43 5.55
CA VAL A 652 18.84 5.22 5.42
C VAL A 652 18.05 6.16 6.34
N LEU A 653 18.40 6.27 7.63
CA LEU A 653 17.75 7.17 8.58
C LEU A 653 17.97 8.67 8.31
N SER A 654 18.94 9.03 7.46
CA SER A 654 19.21 10.41 7.05
C SER A 654 18.68 10.74 5.65
N LYS A 655 18.45 9.74 4.80
CA LYS A 655 17.50 9.79 3.69
C LYS A 655 16.07 9.96 4.24
N LEU A 656 15.76 9.25 5.33
CA LEU A 656 14.64 9.50 6.23
C LEU A 656 14.90 10.66 7.22
N SER A 657 15.66 11.68 6.83
CA SER A 657 15.36 13.03 7.31
C SER A 657 13.91 13.36 6.97
N PRO A 658 13.25 14.34 7.62
CA PRO A 658 12.09 14.95 7.00
C PRO A 658 12.49 15.36 5.57
N GLY A 659 11.76 14.87 4.57
CA GLY A 659 12.07 15.13 3.17
C GLY A 659 11.94 16.62 2.81
N PRO A 660 12.09 16.99 1.52
CA PRO A 660 11.61 18.31 1.08
C PRO A 660 10.18 18.49 1.58
N PRO A 661 9.84 19.64 2.19
CA PRO A 661 8.56 19.82 2.88
C PRO A 661 7.41 19.48 1.92
N PRO A 662 6.40 18.71 2.38
CA PRO A 662 5.43 18.08 1.48
C PRO A 662 4.77 19.11 0.58
N ARG A 663 4.74 18.85 -0.73
CA ARG A 663 4.25 19.77 -1.77
C ARG A 663 2.86 20.30 -1.36
N THR A 664 2.75 21.61 -1.16
CA THR A 664 1.54 22.22 -0.59
C THR A 664 0.42 22.28 -1.63
N LEU A 665 -0.49 21.30 -1.60
CA LEU A 665 -1.71 21.33 -2.40
C LEU A 665 -2.57 22.57 -2.09
N GLN A 666 -2.73 23.47 -3.07
CA GLN A 666 -3.64 24.61 -3.02
C GLN A 666 -4.94 24.33 -3.80
N LEU A 667 -5.85 23.58 -3.19
CA LEU A 667 -7.17 23.31 -3.78
C LEU A 667 -8.05 24.57 -3.79
N GLN A 668 -8.39 25.06 -4.99
CA GLN A 668 -9.30 26.20 -5.14
C GLN A 668 -10.76 25.79 -4.85
N PRO A 669 -11.50 26.48 -3.96
CA PRO A 669 -12.86 26.08 -3.58
C PRO A 669 -13.84 25.97 -4.76
N ALA A 670 -14.36 24.76 -5.01
CA ALA A 670 -15.32 24.50 -6.08
C ALA A 670 -16.70 25.09 -5.77
N LYS A 671 -17.29 25.83 -6.73
CA LYS A 671 -18.57 26.55 -6.53
C LYS A 671 -19.76 25.59 -6.36
N GLY A 672 -20.37 25.60 -5.18
CA GLY A 672 -21.39 24.66 -4.71
C GLY A 672 -20.88 23.64 -3.67
N PHE A 673 -19.58 23.68 -3.34
CA PHE A 673 -18.96 22.84 -2.29
C PHE A 673 -18.46 23.70 -1.11
N GLU A 674 -18.60 25.02 -1.14
CA GLU A 674 -18.09 25.90 -0.08
C GLU A 674 -18.91 25.86 1.22
N ARG A 675 -20.14 25.31 1.19
CA ARG A 675 -21.10 25.25 2.31
C ARG A 675 -21.90 23.94 2.29
N PRO A 676 -22.07 23.23 3.44
CA PRO A 676 -21.38 23.46 4.71
C PRO A 676 -19.86 23.29 4.59
N ALA A 677 -19.09 23.82 5.53
CA ALA A 677 -17.62 23.79 5.48
C ALA A 677 -17.07 22.36 5.33
N PHE A 678 -17.72 21.39 6.00
CA PHE A 678 -17.49 19.96 5.87
C PHE A 678 -17.41 19.44 4.41
N LEU A 679 -18.20 19.98 3.46
CA LEU A 679 -18.08 19.55 2.05
C LEU A 679 -16.71 19.92 1.47
N ARG A 680 -16.24 21.14 1.75
CA ARG A 680 -14.93 21.61 1.29
C ARG A 680 -13.81 20.80 1.93
N GLU A 681 -13.89 20.59 3.24
CA GLU A 681 -12.96 19.77 4.01
C GLU A 681 -12.90 18.34 3.49
N LYS A 682 -14.04 17.72 3.14
CA LYS A 682 -14.06 16.37 2.55
C LYS A 682 -13.61 16.29 1.10
N VAL A 683 -13.83 17.31 0.26
CA VAL A 683 -13.16 17.39 -1.05
C VAL A 683 -11.64 17.49 -0.85
N GLU A 684 -11.19 18.36 0.04
CA GLU A 684 -9.76 18.57 0.30
C GLU A 684 -9.08 17.32 0.88
N GLU A 685 -9.75 16.61 1.80
CA GLU A 685 -9.34 15.30 2.33
C GLU A 685 -9.21 14.26 1.21
N VAL A 686 -10.23 14.11 0.36
CA VAL A 686 -10.22 13.12 -0.73
C VAL A 686 -9.15 13.44 -1.77
N VAL A 687 -9.00 14.70 -2.19
CA VAL A 687 -7.95 15.09 -3.15
C VAL A 687 -6.57 14.88 -2.54
N ARG A 688 -6.28 15.41 -1.34
CA ARG A 688 -4.94 15.32 -0.74
C ARG A 688 -4.56 13.89 -0.36
N THR A 689 -5.46 13.16 0.30
CA THR A 689 -5.13 11.83 0.84
C THR A 689 -5.39 10.69 -0.12
N ARG A 690 -6.36 10.79 -1.06
CA ARG A 690 -6.75 9.65 -1.92
C ARG A 690 -6.40 9.82 -3.40
N LEU A 691 -6.42 11.03 -3.95
CA LEU A 691 -5.88 11.28 -5.30
C LEU A 691 -4.36 11.48 -5.28
N ILE A 692 -3.85 12.33 -4.40
CA ILE A 692 -2.42 12.68 -4.42
C ILE A 692 -1.58 11.59 -3.75
N ALA A 693 -1.66 11.43 -2.43
CA ALA A 693 -0.76 10.53 -1.69
C ALA A 693 -0.87 9.04 -2.12
N ASN A 694 -2.07 8.58 -2.47
CA ASN A 694 -2.32 7.16 -2.74
C ASN A 694 -2.20 6.76 -4.22
N VAL A 695 -2.27 7.72 -5.16
CA VAL A 695 -2.34 7.43 -6.61
C VAL A 695 -1.29 8.24 -7.37
N TRP A 696 -1.28 9.57 -7.23
CA TRP A 696 -0.32 10.40 -7.96
C TRP A 696 1.12 10.19 -7.48
N GLU A 697 1.39 10.35 -6.18
CA GLU A 697 2.75 10.19 -5.63
C GLU A 697 3.29 8.78 -5.90
N TRP A 698 2.44 7.77 -5.73
CA TRP A 698 2.78 6.38 -6.03
C TRP A 698 3.20 6.17 -7.49
N MET A 699 2.45 6.74 -8.43
CA MET A 699 2.73 6.65 -9.86
C MET A 699 3.95 7.49 -10.26
N GLU A 700 4.13 8.67 -9.67
CA GLU A 700 5.33 9.51 -9.86
C GLU A 700 6.59 8.81 -9.34
N GLU A 701 6.50 8.00 -8.28
CA GLU A 701 7.61 7.17 -7.77
C GLU A 701 7.89 5.95 -8.66
N SER A 702 6.88 5.11 -8.93
CA SER A 702 7.00 3.91 -9.79
C SER A 702 7.54 4.21 -11.20
N TRP A 703 7.16 5.35 -11.76
CA TRP A 703 7.36 5.70 -13.18
C TRP A 703 8.10 7.04 -13.38
N SER A 704 8.91 7.46 -12.40
CA SER A 704 9.68 8.72 -12.40
C SER A 704 10.56 8.96 -13.63
N ASP A 705 11.07 7.92 -14.30
CA ASP A 705 11.85 8.02 -15.55
C ASP A 705 11.00 8.15 -16.82
N VAL A 706 9.71 7.83 -16.72
CA VAL A 706 8.69 7.93 -17.78
C VAL A 706 8.00 9.29 -17.76
N LEU A 707 8.17 10.08 -16.71
CA LEU A 707 7.41 11.31 -16.45
C LEU A 707 8.32 12.55 -16.38
N SER A 708 8.00 13.58 -17.17
CA SER A 708 8.63 14.92 -17.12
C SER A 708 7.69 15.93 -16.49
#